data_AF-A0A1Z5SQN3-F1
#
_entry.id   AF-A0A1Z5SQN3-F1
#
_cell.length_a   1.000
_cell.length_b   1.000
_cell.length_c   1.000
_cell.angle_alpha   90.00
_cell.angle_beta   90.00
_cell.angle_gamma   90.00
#
_symmetry.space_group_name_H-M   'P 1'
#
loop_
_entity.id
_entity.type
_entity.pdbx_description
1 polymer ?
#
loop_
_entity_poly.entity_id
_entity_poly.type
_entity_poly.pdbx_seq_one_letter_code
_entity_poly.pdbx_strand_id
1 'polypeptide(L)'
;MTSAGTLKELWARLLTGLDFAIEDVPFAMLYSVVDDVPEAFSAKSNVYPYCPTDRKALFEGGVGLSLESGTVFKEISFAKNKGHNPISDACYRAWSSGEPAMLSVSDDTLPENLKLQSPDRANGCQVRNVLVRPISIQSKTRREVVGVLFLALDPRCPYDSEFQAWVQVLTDLIAKSATLITLPEEQKRAQKLADEINSALADQLRMSTLQAEASDAKFSRMAETSPIGMFLSAADGHPLYVNNAYLEMLDETREQYNARASQSIAWHDIVHPDDLERFLEAWQQVVEQKTPITVEYRLKRPWISLDRISGHEISGEYWLLANAFPEISSEGKVVTVQGWLTDISHRKFTENLLSQRLEDALENKRQTENFIDMTSHEMRNPLSAILQSADSILSNLNSAGVPLLAEQMTIRHDVAEEIIDAAQTIILCGQHQKRIVDDILTLSKLDASLLVISPDKVQPPKLVQKAFKMYESEISRAGITTRLCLEPSYQDLNVDWVILDSSRLLQVIINLLTNAVKFTQHSKTRNINVSLGASYQRPTGRHHRVEFIPPRHSRPQTPKSEWAEGEELFLQFAVQDSGRGLSDEEMKSLFQRFKQASPKTYKRYGGSGLGLFISRELCELQGGQIGVSSVHGKSTTFTFFVRAKRFITNVTDEAKAKRPVLHSFSSASASPVAYGRRGSVQLTSSSGAMEDEHSSQTTPVNRATQSSKTRKPSKTSSSGLLHVLVVEDNLINQKVMSQQLRRAGCVVHLANHGEECLSFLQKTTFCESATRLDIVLLDLEMPTMDGLTCIRHIRQRQAEGRISAHVPVIAVTANARSEQISVAIDAGMDSVVTKPFRIPELVPQMRNLIHEIEMQDFSQ
;
A
#
# COMPACT_ATOMS: atom_id res chain seq x y z
N MET A 1 -62.03 -62.62 7.47
CA MET A 1 -61.93 -63.22 8.83
C MET A 1 -61.38 -62.27 9.89
N THR A 2 -60.50 -61.33 9.53
CA THR A 2 -59.76 -60.43 10.46
C THR A 2 -60.59 -59.44 11.29
N SER A 3 -61.89 -59.25 11.00
CA SER A 3 -62.78 -58.34 11.75
C SER A 3 -63.91 -59.04 12.52
N ALA A 4 -63.77 -60.35 12.80
CA ALA A 4 -64.70 -61.06 13.69
C ALA A 4 -64.28 -60.82 15.15
N GLY A 5 -65.22 -60.40 16.01
CA GLY A 5 -64.97 -60.13 17.42
C GLY A 5 -65.23 -61.34 18.32
N THR A 6 -65.99 -62.33 17.85
CA THR A 6 -66.33 -63.56 18.57
C THR A 6 -66.13 -64.80 17.70
N LEU A 7 -65.98 -65.98 18.32
CA LEU A 7 -65.88 -67.25 17.59
C LEU A 7 -67.13 -67.52 16.74
N LYS A 8 -68.32 -67.15 17.22
CA LYS A 8 -69.58 -67.30 16.48
C LYS A 8 -69.62 -66.44 15.21
N GLU A 9 -69.11 -65.21 15.26
CA GLU A 9 -68.96 -64.36 14.07
C GLU A 9 -67.92 -64.90 13.09
N LEU A 10 -66.83 -65.51 13.61
CA LEU A 10 -65.82 -66.16 12.78
C LEU A 10 -66.42 -67.33 12.00
N TRP A 11 -67.23 -68.16 12.66
CA TRP A 11 -67.98 -69.28 12.07
C TRP A 11 -68.96 -68.84 10.99
N ALA A 12 -69.78 -67.83 11.26
CA ALA A 12 -70.72 -67.29 10.28
C ALA A 12 -70.00 -66.80 9.01
N ARG A 13 -68.88 -66.07 9.18
CA ARG A 13 -68.11 -65.54 8.04
C ARG A 13 -67.32 -66.60 7.28
N LEU A 14 -66.86 -67.66 7.96
CA LEU A 14 -66.29 -68.83 7.30
C LEU A 14 -67.34 -69.43 6.35
N LEU A 15 -68.55 -69.69 6.86
CA LEU A 15 -69.62 -70.28 6.07
C LEU A 15 -70.02 -69.37 4.91
N THR A 16 -70.14 -68.05 5.11
CA THR A 16 -70.37 -67.10 4.00
C THR A 16 -69.25 -67.16 2.95
N GLY A 17 -67.98 -67.30 3.37
CA GLY A 17 -66.86 -67.42 2.43
C GLY A 17 -66.90 -68.71 1.61
N LEU A 18 -67.26 -69.83 2.24
CA LEU A 18 -67.44 -71.13 1.58
C LEU A 18 -68.69 -71.17 0.70
N ASP A 19 -69.69 -70.32 0.96
CA ASP A 19 -70.90 -70.20 0.15
C ASP A 19 -70.61 -69.77 -1.29
N PHE A 20 -69.61 -68.89 -1.48
CA PHE A 20 -69.14 -68.44 -2.79
C PHE A 20 -68.40 -69.52 -3.60
N ALA A 21 -67.90 -70.58 -2.95
CA ALA A 21 -67.19 -71.69 -3.62
C ALA A 21 -68.16 -72.74 -4.17
N ILE A 22 -69.09 -72.30 -5.04
CA ILE A 22 -70.21 -73.09 -5.58
C ILE A 22 -69.73 -74.28 -6.42
N GLU A 23 -68.60 -74.12 -7.12
CA GLU A 23 -68.05 -75.14 -8.03
C GLU A 23 -67.25 -76.23 -7.31
N ASP A 24 -66.55 -75.87 -6.23
CA ASP A 24 -65.56 -76.74 -5.57
C ASP A 24 -66.08 -77.41 -4.29
N VAL A 25 -67.07 -76.80 -3.63
CA VAL A 25 -67.60 -77.27 -2.34
C VAL A 25 -69.07 -77.68 -2.51
N PRO A 26 -69.36 -78.97 -2.72
CA PRO A 26 -70.74 -79.48 -2.80
C PRO A 26 -71.56 -79.12 -1.56
N PHE A 27 -70.98 -79.32 -0.37
CA PHE A 27 -71.50 -78.84 0.91
C PHE A 27 -70.39 -78.71 1.96
N ALA A 28 -70.62 -77.88 2.97
CA ALA A 28 -69.79 -77.79 4.15
C ALA A 28 -70.66 -77.70 5.41
N MET A 29 -70.23 -78.30 6.52
CA MET A 29 -70.86 -78.16 7.83
C MET A 29 -69.82 -77.77 8.87
N LEU A 30 -70.19 -76.88 9.77
CA LEU A 30 -69.33 -76.47 10.87
C LEU A 30 -70.01 -76.74 12.20
N TYR A 31 -69.25 -77.36 13.10
CA TYR A 31 -69.66 -77.61 14.47
C TYR A 31 -68.74 -76.88 15.44
N SER A 32 -69.31 -76.24 16.46
CA SER A 32 -68.55 -75.71 17.60
C SER A 32 -68.43 -76.79 18.67
N VAL A 33 -67.24 -76.93 19.28
CA VAL A 33 -67.04 -77.88 20.38
C VAL A 33 -67.38 -77.17 21.68
N VAL A 34 -68.33 -77.73 22.43
CA VAL A 34 -68.77 -77.22 23.73
C VAL A 34 -68.53 -78.27 24.81
N ASP A 35 -68.09 -77.81 25.98
CA ASP A 35 -67.97 -78.64 27.19
C ASP A 35 -69.34 -78.78 27.85
N ASP A 36 -69.79 -80.01 28.13
CA ASP A 36 -71.08 -80.31 28.78
C ASP A 36 -70.96 -80.05 30.30
N VAL A 37 -70.71 -78.80 30.68
CA VAL A 37 -70.82 -78.31 32.06
C VAL A 37 -71.95 -77.28 32.06
N PRO A 38 -73.07 -77.51 32.76
CA PRO A 38 -74.11 -76.50 32.93
C PRO A 38 -73.51 -75.22 33.53
N GLU A 39 -73.81 -74.07 32.92
CA GLU A 39 -73.36 -72.71 33.29
C GLU A 39 -73.85 -72.21 34.67
N ALA A 40 -74.09 -73.09 35.63
CA ALA A 40 -74.53 -72.74 36.97
C ALA A 40 -73.66 -73.40 38.05
N PHE A 41 -72.34 -73.17 38.06
CA PHE A 41 -71.57 -73.22 39.31
C PHE A 41 -70.39 -72.24 39.28
N SER A 42 -70.58 -71.15 40.02
CA SER A 42 -69.54 -70.22 40.44
C SER A 42 -68.51 -70.91 41.34
N ALA A 43 -67.25 -70.52 41.13
CA ALA A 43 -66.09 -70.56 42.01
C ALA A 43 -66.14 -71.41 43.30
N LYS A 44 -65.07 -72.23 43.44
CA LYS A 44 -64.53 -72.93 44.63
C LYS A 44 -64.89 -74.41 44.75
N SER A 45 -64.08 -75.28 44.16
CA SER A 45 -63.37 -76.32 44.91
C SER A 45 -62.37 -77.07 44.01
N ASN A 46 -61.17 -77.27 44.52
CA ASN A 46 -60.20 -78.23 44.01
C ASN A 46 -60.70 -79.65 44.28
N VAL A 47 -60.18 -80.59 43.48
CA VAL A 47 -60.26 -82.06 43.59
C VAL A 47 -61.46 -82.68 42.86
N TYR A 48 -61.27 -83.06 41.59
CA TYR A 48 -61.54 -84.39 41.01
C TYR A 48 -60.87 -84.48 39.63
N PRO A 49 -60.34 -85.65 39.19
CA PRO A 49 -59.75 -85.79 37.86
C PRO A 49 -60.88 -85.78 36.81
N TYR A 50 -60.90 -84.73 36.00
CA TYR A 50 -61.85 -84.54 34.90
C TYR A 50 -61.74 -85.70 33.90
N CYS A 51 -62.77 -86.54 33.79
CA CYS A 51 -62.85 -87.61 32.80
C CYS A 51 -63.29 -86.99 31.46
N PRO A 52 -62.44 -86.96 30.42
CA PRO A 52 -62.67 -86.16 29.21
C PRO A 52 -63.52 -86.91 28.17
N THR A 53 -64.71 -87.38 28.57
CA THR A 53 -65.51 -88.29 27.71
C THR A 53 -66.88 -87.76 27.29
N ASP A 54 -67.32 -86.59 27.73
CA ASP A 54 -68.62 -85.99 27.35
C ASP A 54 -68.49 -84.57 26.76
N ARG A 55 -67.58 -84.37 25.79
CA ARG A 55 -67.65 -83.17 24.92
C ARG A 55 -68.68 -83.40 23.81
N LYS A 56 -69.35 -82.32 23.39
CA LYS A 56 -70.35 -82.35 22.32
C LYS A 56 -70.02 -81.30 21.27
N ALA A 57 -70.25 -81.66 20.01
CA ALA A 57 -70.17 -80.75 18.88
C ALA A 57 -71.58 -80.29 18.53
N LEU A 58 -71.84 -78.98 18.66
CA LEU A 58 -73.11 -78.35 18.30
C LEU A 58 -73.05 -77.80 16.89
N PHE A 59 -74.11 -78.00 16.11
CA PHE A 59 -74.19 -77.50 14.74
C PHE A 59 -74.33 -75.97 14.72
N GLU A 60 -73.35 -75.27 14.14
CA GLU A 60 -73.37 -73.80 13.99
C GLU A 60 -73.97 -73.36 12.65
N GLY A 61 -73.81 -74.18 11.61
CA GLY A 61 -74.35 -73.91 10.29
C GLY A 61 -73.76 -74.78 9.20
N GLY A 62 -74.38 -74.73 8.03
CA GLY A 62 -73.94 -75.47 6.86
C GLY A 62 -74.34 -74.77 5.56
N VAL A 63 -73.61 -75.09 4.50
CA VAL A 63 -73.73 -74.53 3.16
C VAL A 63 -74.01 -75.66 2.19
N GLY A 64 -74.92 -75.49 1.23
CA GLY A 64 -75.23 -76.49 0.21
C GLY A 64 -76.10 -77.67 0.67
N LEU A 65 -76.82 -77.52 1.80
CA LEU A 65 -77.67 -78.57 2.39
C LEU A 65 -79.13 -78.10 2.48
N SER A 66 -80.09 -78.98 2.14
CA SER A 66 -81.50 -78.76 2.44
C SER A 66 -81.80 -79.19 3.88
N LEU A 67 -82.32 -78.26 4.69
CA LEU A 67 -82.55 -78.43 6.13
C LEU A 67 -83.83 -79.24 6.47
N GLU A 68 -84.59 -79.68 5.47
CA GLU A 68 -85.97 -80.15 5.66
C GLU A 68 -86.14 -81.65 5.93
N SER A 69 -85.08 -82.47 5.99
CA SER A 69 -85.21 -83.91 6.33
C SER A 69 -83.90 -84.51 6.83
N GLY A 70 -83.78 -84.91 8.10
CA GLY A 70 -82.86 -85.94 8.64
C GLY A 70 -81.34 -85.93 8.32
N THR A 71 -80.85 -84.97 7.53
CA THR A 71 -79.50 -84.95 6.92
C THR A 71 -78.45 -84.40 7.87
N VAL A 72 -78.84 -83.52 8.79
CA VAL A 72 -77.93 -82.82 9.71
C VAL A 72 -78.16 -83.29 11.15
N PHE A 73 -77.08 -83.66 11.83
CA PHE A 73 -77.12 -83.97 13.26
C PHE A 73 -77.02 -82.66 14.04
N LYS A 74 -78.01 -82.33 14.86
CA LYS A 74 -77.97 -81.11 15.69
C LYS A 74 -76.86 -81.17 16.74
N GLU A 75 -76.53 -82.38 17.19
CA GLU A 75 -75.55 -82.65 18.23
C GLU A 75 -74.77 -83.92 17.88
N ILE A 76 -73.45 -83.85 17.98
CA ILE A 76 -72.54 -84.99 17.80
C ILE A 76 -71.77 -85.20 19.10
N SER A 77 -71.97 -86.34 19.75
CA SER A 77 -71.18 -86.74 20.92
C SER A 77 -69.85 -87.35 20.51
N PHE A 78 -68.77 -86.99 21.22
CA PHE A 78 -67.43 -87.58 21.05
C PHE A 78 -67.21 -88.86 21.92
N ALA A 79 -68.27 -89.46 22.47
CA ALA A 79 -68.16 -90.65 23.33
C ALA A 79 -67.90 -91.94 22.53
N LYS A 80 -66.89 -92.73 22.96
CA LYS A 80 -66.33 -93.86 22.20
C LYS A 80 -67.22 -95.11 22.04
N ASN A 81 -68.51 -95.15 22.46
CA ASN A 81 -69.25 -96.43 22.50
C ASN A 81 -70.80 -96.38 22.61
N LYS A 82 -71.51 -95.50 21.88
CA LYS A 82 -72.99 -95.61 21.77
C LYS A 82 -73.47 -95.42 20.33
N GLY A 83 -73.84 -96.53 19.68
CA GLY A 83 -74.43 -96.56 18.34
C GLY A 83 -73.39 -96.54 17.22
N HIS A 84 -73.50 -97.46 16.26
CA HIS A 84 -72.65 -97.50 15.06
C HIS A 84 -72.97 -96.31 14.13
N ASN A 85 -72.59 -95.07 14.50
CA ASN A 85 -72.65 -93.92 13.61
C ASN A 85 -71.22 -93.58 13.10
N PRO A 86 -70.93 -93.78 11.81
CA PRO A 86 -69.62 -93.49 11.22
C PRO A 86 -69.16 -92.04 11.40
N ILE A 87 -70.09 -91.09 11.50
CA ILE A 87 -69.79 -89.66 11.65
C ILE A 87 -69.20 -89.36 13.04
N SER A 88 -69.77 -89.95 14.09
CA SER A 88 -69.27 -89.78 15.47
C SER A 88 -67.86 -90.36 15.63
N ASP A 89 -67.58 -91.49 14.99
CA ASP A 89 -66.25 -92.11 14.99
C ASP A 89 -65.21 -91.25 14.23
N ALA A 90 -65.56 -90.72 13.05
CA ALA A 90 -64.67 -89.82 12.31
C ALA A 90 -64.40 -88.52 13.08
N CYS A 91 -65.41 -87.95 13.73
CA CYS A 91 -65.26 -86.81 14.64
C CYS A 91 -64.31 -87.12 15.80
N TYR A 92 -64.45 -88.29 16.44
CA TYR A 92 -63.58 -88.71 17.54
C TYR A 92 -62.14 -88.94 17.07
N ARG A 93 -61.93 -89.58 15.92
CA ARG A 93 -60.60 -89.77 15.30
C ARG A 93 -59.94 -88.43 14.96
N ALA A 94 -60.68 -87.52 14.32
CA ALA A 94 -60.21 -86.17 14.02
C ALA A 94 -59.84 -85.41 15.30
N TRP A 95 -60.68 -85.46 16.34
CA TRP A 95 -60.41 -84.79 17.62
C TRP A 95 -59.19 -85.34 18.37
N SER A 96 -59.07 -86.68 18.47
CA SER A 96 -58.01 -87.34 19.25
C SER A 96 -56.64 -87.27 18.57
N SER A 97 -56.59 -87.44 17.24
CA SER A 97 -55.34 -87.35 16.46
C SER A 97 -54.97 -85.90 16.14
N GLY A 98 -55.96 -85.01 16.04
CA GLY A 98 -55.79 -83.66 15.51
C GLY A 98 -55.52 -83.60 14.00
N GLU A 99 -55.68 -84.73 13.29
CA GLU A 99 -55.50 -84.88 11.85
C GLU A 99 -56.85 -85.01 11.12
N PRO A 100 -56.92 -84.88 9.77
CA PRO A 100 -58.19 -84.99 9.08
C PRO A 100 -58.66 -86.45 9.07
N ALA A 101 -59.94 -86.69 9.27
CA ALA A 101 -60.56 -87.98 9.02
C ALA A 101 -61.36 -87.94 7.71
N MET A 102 -61.19 -88.95 6.84
CA MET A 102 -61.94 -89.06 5.59
C MET A 102 -63.11 -90.03 5.76
N LEU A 103 -64.28 -89.64 5.29
CA LEU A 103 -65.45 -90.50 5.11
C LEU A 103 -65.62 -90.76 3.62
N SER A 104 -65.64 -92.02 3.18
CA SER A 104 -65.73 -92.39 1.77
C SER A 104 -66.80 -93.46 1.52
N VAL A 105 -67.38 -93.42 0.32
CA VAL A 105 -68.23 -94.50 -0.21
C VAL A 105 -67.43 -95.78 -0.44
N SER A 106 -66.13 -95.72 -0.77
CA SER A 106 -65.31 -96.93 -0.98
C SER A 106 -65.09 -97.74 0.28
N ASP A 107 -65.08 -97.06 1.42
CA ASP A 107 -64.74 -97.64 2.72
C ASP A 107 -66.00 -97.95 3.55
N ASP A 108 -67.19 -97.79 2.96
CA ASP A 108 -68.51 -97.93 3.59
C ASP A 108 -68.69 -97.07 4.87
N THR A 109 -67.96 -95.96 4.95
CA THR A 109 -67.98 -95.05 6.11
C THR A 109 -68.86 -93.83 5.91
N LEU A 110 -69.27 -93.52 4.66
CA LEU A 110 -70.16 -92.39 4.38
C LEU A 110 -71.63 -92.83 4.47
N PRO A 111 -72.41 -92.36 5.47
CA PRO A 111 -73.81 -92.75 5.60
C PRO A 111 -74.68 -92.18 4.47
N GLU A 112 -75.74 -92.91 4.12
CA GLU A 112 -76.63 -92.60 2.97
C GLU A 112 -77.20 -91.18 2.99
N ASN A 113 -77.45 -90.63 4.19
CA ASN A 113 -77.96 -89.27 4.34
C ASN A 113 -76.98 -88.17 3.90
N LEU A 114 -75.69 -88.47 3.76
CA LEU A 114 -74.66 -87.54 3.28
C LEU A 114 -74.24 -87.79 1.82
N LYS A 115 -74.77 -88.83 1.16
CA LYS A 115 -74.56 -89.12 -0.28
C LYS A 115 -75.45 -88.24 -1.17
N LEU A 116 -75.47 -86.95 -0.87
CA LEU A 116 -76.36 -85.99 -1.51
C LEU A 116 -75.95 -85.73 -2.96
N GLN A 117 -76.96 -85.45 -3.79
CA GLN A 117 -76.79 -84.90 -5.12
C GLN A 117 -77.31 -83.46 -5.07
N SER A 118 -76.40 -82.49 -5.15
CA SER A 118 -76.74 -81.07 -5.10
C SER A 118 -76.87 -80.54 -6.53
N PRO A 119 -78.09 -80.38 -7.10
CA PRO A 119 -78.24 -79.96 -8.50
C PRO A 119 -77.67 -78.56 -8.77
N ASP A 120 -77.64 -77.69 -7.75
CA ASP A 120 -77.23 -76.30 -7.87
C ASP A 120 -75.75 -76.04 -7.50
N ARG A 121 -75.00 -77.07 -7.09
CA ARG A 121 -73.57 -76.97 -6.67
C ARG A 121 -72.76 -78.13 -7.22
N ALA A 122 -71.46 -77.93 -7.43
CA ALA A 122 -70.55 -78.98 -7.93
C ALA A 122 -71.10 -79.78 -9.13
N ASN A 123 -71.78 -79.06 -10.05
CA ASN A 123 -72.38 -79.59 -11.29
C ASN A 123 -73.31 -80.81 -11.11
N GLY A 124 -74.03 -80.93 -9.99
CA GLY A 124 -74.99 -82.01 -9.81
C GLY A 124 -74.37 -83.38 -9.53
N CYS A 125 -73.08 -83.43 -9.17
CA CYS A 125 -72.39 -84.68 -8.85
C CYS A 125 -72.83 -85.24 -7.48
N GLN A 126 -72.90 -86.56 -7.37
CA GLN A 126 -73.14 -87.23 -6.10
C GLN A 126 -71.86 -87.23 -5.25
N VAL A 127 -71.95 -86.76 -4.01
CA VAL A 127 -70.80 -86.71 -3.09
C VAL A 127 -70.29 -88.12 -2.76
N ARG A 128 -68.98 -88.34 -2.93
CA ARG A 128 -68.33 -89.62 -2.63
C ARG A 128 -67.40 -89.59 -1.41
N ASN A 129 -66.81 -88.43 -1.12
CA ASN A 129 -65.82 -88.24 -0.07
C ASN A 129 -66.16 -86.99 0.76
N VAL A 130 -66.07 -87.09 2.08
CA VAL A 130 -66.26 -85.97 3.01
C VAL A 130 -65.07 -85.93 3.97
N LEU A 131 -64.40 -84.79 4.02
CA LEU A 131 -63.26 -84.52 4.90
C LEU A 131 -63.74 -83.92 6.22
N VAL A 132 -63.32 -84.50 7.34
CA VAL A 132 -63.59 -84.01 8.70
C VAL A 132 -62.29 -83.47 9.29
N ARG A 133 -62.21 -82.16 9.53
CA ARG A 133 -60.99 -81.47 10.02
C ARG A 133 -61.25 -80.76 11.36
N PRO A 134 -60.43 -81.00 12.39
CA PRO A 134 -60.54 -80.28 13.66
C PRO A 134 -59.87 -78.92 13.56
N ILE A 135 -60.52 -77.88 14.09
CA ILE A 135 -59.97 -76.53 14.25
C ILE A 135 -59.48 -76.40 15.68
N SER A 136 -58.16 -76.27 15.85
CA SER A 136 -57.53 -76.21 17.16
C SER A 136 -56.76 -74.91 17.40
N ILE A 137 -56.93 -74.35 18.61
CA ILE A 137 -56.16 -73.21 19.11
C ILE A 137 -55.04 -73.73 20.01
N GLN A 138 -53.89 -73.07 19.95
CA GLN A 138 -52.74 -73.37 20.81
C GLN A 138 -52.78 -72.48 22.05
N SER A 139 -53.29 -73.02 23.16
CA SER A 139 -53.16 -72.38 24.48
C SER A 139 -51.89 -72.88 25.16
N LYS A 140 -51.28 -72.07 26.03
CA LYS A 140 -49.88 -72.14 26.53
C LYS A 140 -49.31 -73.53 26.88
N THR A 141 -50.13 -74.55 27.16
CA THR A 141 -49.70 -75.94 27.45
C THR A 141 -50.56 -77.05 26.83
N ARG A 142 -51.65 -76.75 26.08
CA ARG A 142 -52.54 -77.78 25.51
C ARG A 142 -53.17 -77.33 24.19
N ARG A 143 -53.26 -78.24 23.22
CA ARG A 143 -54.03 -78.08 21.99
C ARG A 143 -55.52 -78.23 22.34
N GLU A 144 -56.29 -77.18 22.12
CA GLU A 144 -57.73 -77.18 22.36
C GLU A 144 -58.48 -77.13 21.04
N VAL A 145 -59.36 -78.11 20.79
CA VAL A 145 -60.21 -78.14 19.59
C VAL A 145 -61.46 -77.33 19.89
N VAL A 146 -61.69 -76.28 19.10
CA VAL A 146 -62.73 -75.27 19.30
C VAL A 146 -63.86 -75.41 18.28
N GLY A 147 -63.60 -76.09 17.16
CA GLY A 147 -64.61 -76.44 16.17
C GLY A 147 -64.19 -77.63 15.30
N VAL A 148 -65.14 -78.21 14.58
CA VAL A 148 -64.93 -79.29 13.61
C VAL A 148 -65.60 -78.91 12.29
N LEU A 149 -64.81 -78.90 11.21
CA LEU A 149 -65.24 -78.58 9.86
C LEU A 149 -65.42 -79.87 9.05
N PHE A 150 -66.61 -80.05 8.49
CA PHE A 150 -66.90 -81.07 7.48
C PHE A 150 -66.91 -80.40 6.12
N LEU A 151 -66.13 -80.93 5.18
CA LEU A 151 -66.02 -80.42 3.82
C LEU A 151 -66.26 -81.57 2.84
N ALA A 152 -67.36 -81.53 2.08
CA ALA A 152 -67.56 -82.47 0.99
C ALA A 152 -66.59 -82.17 -0.15
N LEU A 153 -66.06 -83.20 -0.79
CA LEU A 153 -65.13 -83.07 -1.92
C LEU A 153 -65.87 -83.36 -3.23
N ASP A 154 -65.66 -82.53 -4.25
CA ASP A 154 -66.11 -82.82 -5.61
C ASP A 154 -65.42 -84.11 -6.11
N PRO A 155 -66.15 -85.13 -6.58
CA PRO A 155 -65.57 -86.35 -7.14
C PRO A 155 -64.56 -86.14 -8.28
N ARG A 156 -64.59 -84.97 -8.94
CA ARG A 156 -63.66 -84.58 -10.02
C ARG A 156 -62.35 -84.00 -9.51
N CYS A 157 -62.28 -83.59 -8.25
CA CYS A 157 -61.09 -83.04 -7.62
C CYS A 157 -60.44 -84.14 -6.75
N PRO A 158 -59.29 -84.72 -7.15
CA PRO A 158 -58.60 -85.71 -6.33
C PRO A 158 -58.07 -85.04 -5.05
N TYR A 159 -58.13 -85.76 -3.92
CA TYR A 159 -57.54 -85.31 -2.66
C TYR A 159 -56.02 -85.49 -2.67
N ASP A 160 -55.34 -84.68 -3.49
CA ASP A 160 -53.89 -84.69 -3.70
C ASP A 160 -53.13 -83.81 -2.68
N SER A 161 -51.81 -83.77 -2.79
CA SER A 161 -50.95 -83.00 -1.88
C SER A 161 -51.18 -81.49 -1.95
N GLU A 162 -51.61 -80.97 -3.10
CA GLU A 162 -51.86 -79.54 -3.29
C GLU A 162 -53.17 -79.13 -2.58
N PHE A 163 -54.23 -79.93 -2.74
CA PHE A 163 -55.48 -79.73 -2.03
C PHE A 163 -55.31 -79.88 -0.50
N GLN A 164 -54.49 -80.86 -0.06
CA GLN A 164 -54.13 -81.01 1.36
C GLN A 164 -53.45 -79.75 1.92
N ALA A 165 -52.50 -79.17 1.19
CA ALA A 165 -51.82 -77.94 1.59
C ALA A 165 -52.80 -76.76 1.67
N TRP A 166 -53.72 -76.64 0.71
CA TRP A 166 -54.75 -75.60 0.74
C TRP A 166 -55.66 -75.71 1.98
N VAL A 167 -56.17 -76.92 2.28
CA VAL A 167 -56.98 -77.15 3.49
C VAL A 167 -56.19 -76.83 4.76
N GLN A 168 -54.88 -77.15 4.78
CA GLN A 168 -54.01 -76.83 5.91
C GLN A 168 -53.85 -75.32 6.11
N VAL A 169 -53.58 -74.55 5.05
CA VAL A 169 -53.47 -73.08 5.10
C VAL A 169 -54.79 -72.46 5.56
N LEU A 170 -55.92 -72.93 5.02
CA LEU A 170 -57.25 -72.49 5.43
C LEU A 170 -57.45 -72.70 6.94
N THR A 171 -57.12 -73.91 7.43
CA THR A 171 -57.27 -74.25 8.86
C THR A 171 -56.35 -73.42 9.76
N ASP A 172 -55.11 -73.14 9.33
CA ASP A 172 -54.14 -72.34 10.10
C ASP A 172 -54.54 -70.86 10.19
N LEU A 173 -55.07 -70.29 9.10
CA LEU A 173 -55.63 -68.93 9.10
C LEU A 173 -56.81 -68.80 10.07
N ILE A 174 -57.69 -69.81 10.09
CA ILE A 174 -58.82 -69.88 11.02
C ILE A 174 -58.31 -70.01 12.46
N ALA A 175 -57.33 -70.88 12.71
CA ALA A 175 -56.74 -71.09 14.02
C ALA A 175 -56.05 -69.83 14.58
N LYS A 176 -55.27 -69.11 13.76
CA LYS A 176 -54.63 -67.84 14.12
C LYS A 176 -55.66 -66.75 14.45
N SER A 177 -56.71 -66.64 13.63
CA SER A 177 -57.80 -65.69 13.86
C SER A 177 -58.54 -66.00 15.16
N ALA A 178 -58.83 -67.29 15.40
CA ALA A 178 -59.45 -67.74 16.63
C ALA A 178 -58.56 -67.46 17.86
N THR A 179 -57.25 -67.68 17.75
CA THR A 179 -56.26 -67.39 18.81
C THR A 179 -56.28 -65.91 19.22
N LEU A 180 -56.29 -65.00 18.23
CA LEU A 180 -56.36 -63.55 18.45
C LEU A 180 -57.65 -63.11 19.16
N ILE A 181 -58.77 -63.75 18.83
CA ILE A 181 -60.06 -63.50 19.46
C ILE A 181 -60.04 -63.97 20.93
N THR A 182 -59.44 -65.13 21.21
CA THR A 182 -59.36 -65.72 22.56
C THR A 182 -58.31 -65.12 23.50
N LEU A 183 -57.43 -64.22 23.04
CA LEU A 183 -56.39 -63.59 23.85
C LEU A 183 -56.95 -62.62 24.93
N PRO A 184 -56.47 -62.67 26.19
CA PRO A 184 -56.94 -61.79 27.27
C PRO A 184 -56.76 -60.30 26.97
N GLU A 185 -57.71 -59.44 27.40
CA GLU A 185 -57.71 -58.00 27.11
C GLU A 185 -56.46 -57.25 27.60
N GLU A 186 -55.88 -57.65 28.74
CA GLU A 186 -54.69 -56.99 29.30
C GLU A 186 -53.48 -57.08 28.37
N GLN A 187 -53.29 -58.24 27.72
CA GLN A 187 -52.21 -58.44 26.76
C GLN A 187 -52.40 -57.63 25.48
N LYS A 188 -53.65 -57.45 25.02
CA LYS A 188 -53.97 -56.59 23.88
C LYS A 188 -53.63 -55.11 24.16
N ARG A 189 -53.92 -54.64 25.38
CA ARG A 189 -53.61 -53.26 25.79
C ARG A 189 -52.10 -53.03 25.91
N ALA A 190 -51.36 -53.96 26.49
CA ALA A 190 -49.90 -53.85 26.65
C ALA A 190 -49.17 -53.80 25.30
N GLN A 191 -49.56 -54.64 24.34
CA GLN A 191 -48.96 -54.64 23.00
C GLN A 191 -49.21 -53.30 22.28
N LYS A 192 -50.44 -52.78 22.36
CA LYS A 192 -50.80 -51.52 21.74
C LYS A 192 -50.00 -50.33 22.30
N LEU A 193 -49.84 -50.27 23.62
CA LEU A 193 -49.05 -49.22 24.27
C LEU A 193 -47.56 -49.29 23.87
N ALA A 194 -46.99 -50.49 23.78
CA ALA A 194 -45.60 -50.66 23.36
C ALA A 194 -45.38 -50.21 21.91
N ASP A 195 -46.30 -50.54 21.01
CA ASP A 195 -46.25 -50.10 19.62
C ASP A 195 -46.39 -48.57 19.50
N GLU A 196 -47.27 -47.95 20.30
CA GLU A 196 -47.43 -46.49 20.37
C GLU A 196 -46.15 -45.78 20.86
N ILE A 197 -45.50 -46.28 21.92
CA ILE A 197 -44.24 -45.72 22.45
C ILE A 197 -43.10 -45.86 21.43
N ASN A 198 -42.96 -47.04 20.82
CA ASN A 198 -41.91 -47.28 19.83
C ASN A 198 -42.08 -46.38 18.60
N SER A 199 -43.33 -46.17 18.15
CA SER A 199 -43.63 -45.23 17.06
C SER A 199 -43.24 -43.80 17.44
N ALA A 200 -43.63 -43.34 18.64
CA ALA A 200 -43.32 -41.99 19.10
C ALA A 200 -41.81 -41.74 19.24
N LEU A 201 -41.06 -42.73 19.74
CA LEU A 201 -39.61 -42.66 19.88
C LEU A 201 -38.91 -42.61 18.51
N ALA A 202 -39.37 -43.43 17.55
CA ALA A 202 -38.85 -43.43 16.19
C ALA A 202 -39.07 -42.07 15.50
N ASP A 203 -40.25 -41.47 15.68
CA ASP A 203 -40.55 -40.13 15.16
C ASP A 203 -39.65 -39.06 15.80
N GLN A 204 -39.43 -39.11 17.12
CA GLN A 204 -38.55 -38.17 17.81
C GLN A 204 -37.09 -38.27 17.37
N LEU A 205 -36.56 -39.49 17.25
CA LEU A 205 -35.21 -39.74 16.72
C LEU A 205 -35.07 -39.18 15.30
N ARG A 206 -36.05 -39.47 14.43
CA ARG A 206 -36.08 -38.96 13.06
C ARG A 206 -36.10 -37.43 13.02
N MET A 207 -36.88 -36.78 13.88
CA MET A 207 -36.91 -35.31 13.95
C MET A 207 -35.58 -34.74 14.43
N SER A 208 -34.94 -35.36 15.43
CA SER A 208 -33.63 -34.92 15.92
C SER A 208 -32.52 -35.09 14.87
N THR A 209 -32.52 -36.19 14.11
CA THR A 209 -31.53 -36.41 13.04
C THR A 209 -31.73 -35.41 11.90
N LEU A 210 -32.98 -35.17 11.48
CA LEU A 210 -33.29 -34.17 10.46
C LEU A 210 -32.89 -32.76 10.90
N GLN A 211 -33.05 -32.42 12.19
CA GLN A 211 -32.60 -31.14 12.73
C GLN A 211 -31.08 -31.01 12.72
N ALA A 212 -30.35 -32.07 13.09
CA ALA A 212 -28.89 -32.10 13.02
C ALA A 212 -28.39 -31.95 11.58
N GLU A 213 -28.93 -32.72 10.64
CA GLU A 213 -28.60 -32.64 9.21
C GLU A 213 -28.92 -31.26 8.64
N ALA A 214 -30.08 -30.68 8.99
CA ALA A 214 -30.45 -29.34 8.55
C ALA A 214 -29.53 -28.26 9.12
N SER A 215 -29.07 -28.43 10.36
CA SER A 215 -28.10 -27.54 11.01
C SER A 215 -26.75 -27.61 10.31
N ASP A 216 -26.22 -28.82 10.08
CA ASP A 216 -24.94 -29.04 9.39
C ASP A 216 -24.96 -28.52 7.95
N ALA A 217 -26.06 -28.74 7.23
CA ALA A 217 -26.26 -28.19 5.89
C ALA A 217 -26.38 -26.66 5.88
N LYS A 218 -26.89 -26.06 6.96
CA LYS A 218 -26.93 -24.59 7.11
C LYS A 218 -25.54 -24.03 7.34
N PHE A 219 -24.73 -24.63 8.21
CA PHE A 219 -23.35 -24.21 8.45
C PHE A 219 -22.48 -24.37 7.20
N SER A 220 -22.61 -25.49 6.49
CA SER A 220 -21.86 -25.74 5.25
C SER A 220 -22.17 -24.67 4.19
N ARG A 221 -23.46 -24.36 3.96
CA ARG A 221 -23.85 -23.28 3.04
C ARG A 221 -23.34 -21.90 3.46
N MET A 222 -23.31 -21.62 4.76
CA MET A 222 -22.77 -20.35 5.27
C MET A 222 -21.26 -20.26 5.06
N ALA A 223 -20.52 -21.35 5.27
CA ALA A 223 -19.07 -21.40 5.04
C ALA A 223 -18.72 -21.28 3.55
N GLU A 224 -19.50 -21.89 2.66
CA GLU A 224 -19.31 -21.83 1.20
C GLU A 224 -19.59 -20.46 0.59
N THR A 225 -20.54 -19.71 1.15
CA THR A 225 -20.93 -18.36 0.67
C THR A 225 -20.13 -17.23 1.31
N SER A 226 -19.29 -17.53 2.31
CA SER A 226 -18.46 -16.54 2.99
C SER A 226 -17.33 -16.05 2.06
N PRO A 227 -17.09 -14.72 1.96
CA PRO A 227 -16.00 -14.16 1.17
C PRO A 227 -14.61 -14.33 1.82
N ILE A 228 -14.55 -14.92 3.01
CA ILE A 228 -13.33 -15.13 3.79
C ILE A 228 -12.90 -16.59 3.67
N GLY A 229 -11.61 -16.84 3.47
CA GLY A 229 -11.07 -18.20 3.34
C GLY A 229 -11.01 -18.91 4.69
N MET A 230 -11.93 -19.81 4.98
CA MET A 230 -11.97 -20.57 6.24
C MET A 230 -11.19 -21.87 6.11
N PHE A 231 -10.43 -22.22 7.15
CA PHE A 231 -9.71 -23.48 7.23
C PHE A 231 -9.81 -24.11 8.63
N LEU A 232 -9.74 -25.43 8.65
CA LEU A 232 -9.59 -26.26 9.82
C LEU A 232 -8.44 -27.22 9.52
N SER A 233 -7.41 -27.22 10.35
CA SER A 233 -6.24 -28.07 10.20
C SER A 233 -6.00 -28.89 11.46
N ALA A 234 -5.38 -30.06 11.34
CA ALA A 234 -4.86 -30.81 12.47
C ALA A 234 -3.62 -30.11 13.07
N ALA A 235 -3.23 -30.51 14.28
CA ALA A 235 -2.08 -29.93 14.98
C ALA A 235 -0.74 -30.10 14.24
N ASP A 236 -0.63 -31.07 13.33
CA ASP A 236 0.52 -31.32 12.45
C ASP A 236 0.54 -30.43 11.19
N GLY A 237 -0.51 -29.63 10.98
CA GLY A 237 -0.65 -28.74 9.82
C GLY A 237 -1.40 -29.34 8.63
N HIS A 238 -1.87 -30.59 8.70
CA HIS A 238 -2.68 -31.17 7.62
C HIS A 238 -4.10 -30.57 7.61
N PRO A 239 -4.63 -30.16 6.45
CA PRO A 239 -5.96 -29.58 6.35
C PRO A 239 -7.05 -30.65 6.51
N LEU A 240 -7.97 -30.42 7.44
CA LEU A 240 -9.19 -31.21 7.66
C LEU A 240 -10.36 -30.67 6.84
N TYR A 241 -10.47 -29.35 6.74
CA TYR A 241 -11.53 -28.68 5.98
C TYR A 241 -11.03 -27.32 5.48
N VAL A 242 -11.42 -26.95 4.27
CA VAL A 242 -11.25 -25.60 3.72
C VAL A 242 -12.50 -25.22 2.91
N ASN A 243 -12.90 -23.95 2.90
CA ASN A 243 -14.02 -23.50 2.07
C ASN A 243 -13.55 -23.11 0.63
N ASN A 244 -14.50 -22.76 -0.24
CA ASN A 244 -14.17 -22.39 -1.63
C ASN A 244 -13.40 -21.06 -1.70
N ALA A 245 -13.73 -20.07 -0.86
CA ALA A 245 -13.01 -18.81 -0.81
C ALA A 245 -11.52 -18.98 -0.46
N TYR A 246 -11.18 -19.94 0.42
CA TYR A 246 -9.79 -20.27 0.74
C TYR A 246 -9.02 -20.75 -0.50
N LEU A 247 -9.64 -21.60 -1.31
CA LEU A 247 -9.06 -22.11 -2.54
C LEU A 247 -8.91 -21.04 -3.62
N GLU A 248 -9.91 -20.15 -3.78
CA GLU A 248 -9.85 -19.01 -4.69
C GLU A 248 -8.73 -18.01 -4.30
N MET A 249 -8.53 -17.77 -3.00
CA MET A 249 -7.44 -16.94 -2.48
C MET A 249 -6.05 -17.54 -2.73
N LEU A 250 -5.94 -18.86 -2.93
CA LEU A 250 -4.68 -19.53 -3.26
C LEU A 250 -4.52 -19.83 -4.76
N ASP A 251 -5.58 -19.65 -5.55
CA ASP A 251 -5.66 -20.01 -6.98
C ASP A 251 -5.60 -21.51 -7.28
N GLU A 252 -6.14 -22.34 -6.38
CA GLU A 252 -5.98 -23.79 -6.47
C GLU A 252 -7.29 -24.52 -6.56
N THR A 253 -7.30 -25.61 -7.32
CA THR A 253 -8.43 -26.55 -7.25
C THR A 253 -8.30 -27.41 -5.99
N ARG A 254 -9.44 -27.92 -5.51
CA ARG A 254 -9.49 -28.83 -4.34
C ARG A 254 -8.57 -30.05 -4.53
N GLU A 255 -8.48 -30.57 -5.75
CA GLU A 255 -7.67 -31.74 -6.09
C GLU A 255 -6.16 -31.43 -5.99
N GLN A 256 -5.74 -30.27 -6.52
CA GLN A 256 -4.35 -29.82 -6.45
C GLN A 256 -3.94 -29.54 -4.99
N TYR A 257 -4.82 -28.89 -4.23
CA TYR A 257 -4.59 -28.59 -2.82
C TYR A 257 -4.43 -29.88 -2.00
N ASN A 258 -5.34 -30.85 -2.16
CA ASN A 258 -5.28 -32.13 -1.44
C ASN A 258 -4.05 -32.97 -1.84
N ALA A 259 -3.68 -32.98 -3.13
CA ALA A 259 -2.48 -33.67 -3.60
C ALA A 259 -1.21 -33.10 -2.95
N ARG A 260 -1.13 -31.77 -2.81
CA ARG A 260 0.01 -31.10 -2.14
C ARG A 260 -0.01 -31.32 -0.63
N ALA A 261 -1.17 -31.18 0.00
CA ALA A 261 -1.36 -31.41 1.42
C ALA A 261 -0.98 -32.83 1.87
N SER A 262 -0.94 -33.78 0.94
CA SER A 262 -0.51 -35.17 1.17
C SER A 262 1.02 -35.34 1.11
N GLN A 263 1.75 -34.40 0.50
CA GLN A 263 3.21 -34.49 0.30
C GLN A 263 4.00 -33.60 1.26
N SER A 264 3.46 -32.44 1.62
CA SER A 264 4.08 -31.44 2.51
C SER A 264 3.00 -30.59 3.19
N ILE A 265 3.41 -29.76 4.15
CA ILE A 265 2.52 -28.78 4.79
C ILE A 265 2.06 -27.78 3.72
N ALA A 266 0.75 -27.78 3.43
CA ALA A 266 0.16 -27.21 2.23
C ALA A 266 0.50 -25.72 1.97
N TRP A 267 0.77 -24.94 3.02
CA TRP A 267 1.06 -23.51 2.92
C TRP A 267 2.54 -23.15 2.76
N HIS A 268 3.49 -24.05 3.02
CA HIS A 268 4.93 -23.73 2.98
C HIS A 268 5.39 -23.21 1.61
N ASP A 269 4.87 -23.81 0.53
CA ASP A 269 5.29 -23.47 -0.83
C ASP A 269 4.60 -22.22 -1.40
N ILE A 270 3.56 -21.71 -0.73
CA ILE A 270 2.73 -20.60 -1.24
C ILE A 270 3.16 -19.26 -0.62
N VAL A 271 3.60 -19.28 0.64
CA VAL A 271 4.08 -18.10 1.37
C VAL A 271 5.34 -17.55 0.70
N HIS A 272 5.46 -16.23 0.66
CA HIS A 272 6.65 -15.54 0.14
C HIS A 272 7.89 -15.93 0.97
N PRO A 273 9.06 -16.17 0.34
CA PRO A 273 10.27 -16.62 1.05
C PRO A 273 10.65 -15.76 2.26
N ASP A 274 10.54 -14.43 2.11
CA ASP A 274 10.87 -13.47 3.17
C ASP A 274 9.95 -13.55 4.41
N ASP A 275 8.71 -14.03 4.24
CA ASP A 275 7.72 -14.08 5.32
C ASP A 275 7.58 -15.49 5.93
N LEU A 276 8.26 -16.49 5.36
CA LEU A 276 8.12 -17.90 5.74
C LEU A 276 8.58 -18.17 7.18
N GLU A 277 9.72 -17.61 7.58
CA GLU A 277 10.28 -17.80 8.93
C GLU A 277 9.34 -17.24 9.99
N ARG A 278 8.86 -16.00 9.79
CA ARG A 278 7.88 -15.36 10.68
C ARG A 278 6.56 -16.14 10.75
N PHE A 279 6.10 -16.70 9.63
CA PHE A 279 4.88 -17.49 9.59
C PHE A 279 5.05 -18.84 10.32
N LEU A 280 6.21 -19.48 10.22
CA LEU A 280 6.54 -20.71 10.94
C LEU A 280 6.57 -20.50 12.45
N GLU A 281 7.19 -19.42 12.92
CA GLU A 281 7.20 -19.04 14.33
C GLU A 281 5.76 -18.80 14.84
N ALA A 282 4.96 -18.08 14.05
CA ALA A 282 3.55 -17.85 14.33
C ALA A 282 2.76 -19.17 14.47
N TRP A 283 2.99 -20.13 13.56
CA TRP A 283 2.36 -21.45 13.61
C TRP A 283 2.78 -22.25 14.85
N GLN A 284 4.07 -22.26 15.17
CA GLN A 284 4.58 -22.92 16.38
C GLN A 284 3.97 -22.33 17.65
N GLN A 285 3.80 -21.01 17.74
CA GLN A 285 3.15 -20.37 18.90
C GLN A 285 1.72 -20.87 19.10
N VAL A 286 0.94 -21.03 18.02
CA VAL A 286 -0.44 -21.55 18.12
C VAL A 286 -0.49 -22.96 18.68
N VAL A 287 0.40 -23.83 18.20
CA VAL A 287 0.40 -25.25 18.56
C VAL A 287 1.00 -25.48 19.95
N GLU A 288 2.12 -24.82 20.26
CA GLU A 288 2.87 -25.03 21.51
C GLU A 288 2.35 -24.16 22.66
N GLN A 289 2.14 -22.86 22.41
CA GLN A 289 1.71 -21.90 23.43
C GLN A 289 0.19 -21.84 23.61
N LYS A 290 -0.57 -22.44 22.68
CA LYS A 290 -2.05 -22.54 22.73
C LYS A 290 -2.73 -21.18 22.73
N THR A 291 -2.09 -20.18 22.14
CA THR A 291 -2.59 -18.80 22.04
C THR A 291 -3.09 -18.51 20.62
N PRO A 292 -4.21 -17.81 20.47
CA PRO A 292 -4.65 -17.34 19.16
C PRO A 292 -3.71 -16.28 18.61
N ILE A 293 -3.52 -16.27 17.30
CA ILE A 293 -2.60 -15.37 16.59
C ILE A 293 -3.27 -14.73 15.37
N THR A 294 -2.80 -13.53 15.07
CA THR A 294 -3.06 -12.83 13.82
C THR A 294 -1.73 -12.53 13.13
N VAL A 295 -1.56 -12.97 11.88
CA VAL A 295 -0.34 -12.76 11.11
C VAL A 295 -0.66 -12.25 9.69
N GLU A 296 0.07 -11.23 9.25
CA GLU A 296 0.04 -10.73 7.88
C GLU A 296 1.23 -11.33 7.12
N TYR A 297 0.99 -11.90 5.95
CA TYR A 297 2.03 -12.50 5.11
C TYR A 297 1.70 -12.35 3.62
N ARG A 298 2.76 -12.39 2.79
CA ARG A 298 2.65 -12.31 1.34
C ARG A 298 2.59 -13.69 0.69
N LEU A 299 1.91 -13.78 -0.45
CA LEU A 299 2.00 -14.94 -1.34
C LEU A 299 3.07 -14.72 -2.41
N LYS A 300 3.60 -15.80 -2.97
CA LYS A 300 4.55 -15.75 -4.10
C LYS A 300 3.94 -15.15 -5.38
N ARG A 301 2.61 -15.20 -5.52
CA ARG A 301 1.91 -14.68 -6.70
C ARG A 301 1.66 -13.16 -6.59
N PRO A 302 1.67 -12.44 -7.71
CA PRO A 302 1.26 -11.03 -7.71
C PRO A 302 -0.25 -10.90 -7.55
N TRP A 303 -0.68 -9.84 -6.87
CA TRP A 303 -2.06 -9.39 -6.85
C TRP A 303 -2.33 -8.54 -8.07
N ILE A 304 -3.37 -8.90 -8.83
CA ILE A 304 -3.79 -8.17 -10.02
C ILE A 304 -5.24 -7.74 -9.82
N SER A 305 -5.50 -6.45 -9.97
CA SER A 305 -6.84 -5.88 -9.92
C SER A 305 -7.05 -4.89 -11.04
N LEU A 306 -8.23 -4.91 -11.65
CA LEU A 306 -8.63 -3.91 -12.63
C LEU A 306 -9.08 -2.64 -11.93
N ASP A 307 -8.48 -1.51 -12.28
CA ASP A 307 -8.98 -0.21 -11.86
C ASP A 307 -10.30 0.07 -12.57
N ARG A 308 -11.39 0.20 -11.81
CA ARG A 308 -12.73 0.46 -12.34
C ARG A 308 -12.83 1.79 -13.08
N ILE A 309 -11.92 2.73 -12.81
CA ILE A 309 -11.96 4.09 -13.36
C ILE A 309 -11.11 4.19 -14.62
N SER A 310 -9.88 3.69 -14.58
CA SER A 310 -8.94 3.80 -15.71
C SER A 310 -8.98 2.61 -16.67
N GLY A 311 -9.56 1.48 -16.26
CA GLY A 311 -9.56 0.24 -17.04
C GLY A 311 -8.18 -0.42 -17.16
N HIS A 312 -7.17 0.09 -16.46
CA HIS A 312 -5.83 -0.47 -16.43
C HIS A 312 -5.70 -1.54 -15.35
N GLU A 313 -4.90 -2.57 -15.64
CA GLU A 313 -4.51 -3.59 -14.66
C GLU A 313 -3.48 -3.01 -13.69
N ILE A 314 -3.83 -3.01 -12.41
CA ILE A 314 -2.93 -2.69 -11.32
C ILE A 314 -2.37 -4.00 -10.80
N SER A 315 -1.04 -4.09 -10.73
CA SER A 315 -0.32 -5.24 -10.17
C SER A 315 0.43 -4.82 -8.91
N GLY A 316 0.43 -5.68 -7.90
CA GLY A 316 1.11 -5.47 -6.63
C GLY A 316 1.43 -6.78 -5.91
N GLU A 317 1.86 -6.69 -4.67
CA GLU A 317 2.05 -7.87 -3.80
C GLU A 317 0.69 -8.38 -3.30
N TYR A 318 0.52 -9.70 -3.25
CA TYR A 318 -0.68 -10.32 -2.69
C TYR A 318 -0.51 -10.54 -1.19
N TRP A 319 -1.33 -9.87 -0.39
CA TRP A 319 -1.25 -9.87 1.07
C TRP A 319 -2.47 -10.56 1.69
N LEU A 320 -2.21 -11.52 2.56
CA LEU A 320 -3.23 -12.19 3.35
C LEU A 320 -3.06 -11.89 4.85
N LEU A 321 -4.19 -11.76 5.52
CA LEU A 321 -4.30 -11.71 6.98
C LEU A 321 -4.85 -13.05 7.47
N ALA A 322 -4.01 -13.87 8.10
CA ALA A 322 -4.43 -15.11 8.76
C ALA A 322 -4.76 -14.87 10.23
N ASN A 323 -5.92 -15.35 10.65
CA ASN A 323 -6.28 -15.51 12.06
C ASN A 323 -6.38 -16.99 12.37
N ALA A 324 -5.69 -17.46 13.41
CA ALA A 324 -5.68 -18.86 13.81
C ALA A 324 -5.96 -19.01 15.31
N PHE A 325 -6.83 -19.98 15.63
CA PHE A 325 -7.32 -20.28 16.97
C PHE A 325 -7.17 -21.78 17.23
N PRO A 326 -6.44 -22.20 18.28
CA PRO A 326 -6.29 -23.60 18.62
C PRO A 326 -7.52 -24.13 19.36
N GLU A 327 -7.97 -25.34 19.01
CA GLU A 327 -9.00 -26.09 19.72
C GLU A 327 -8.33 -27.12 20.65
N ILE A 328 -8.64 -27.06 21.94
CA ILE A 328 -7.97 -27.83 22.99
C ILE A 328 -8.87 -28.96 23.45
N SER A 329 -8.37 -30.20 23.49
CA SER A 329 -9.09 -31.35 24.04
C SER A 329 -9.26 -31.27 25.55
N SER A 330 -10.13 -32.12 26.09
CA SER A 330 -10.26 -32.37 27.54
C SER A 330 -8.95 -32.80 28.21
N GLU A 331 -7.96 -33.32 27.46
CA GLU A 331 -6.62 -33.68 27.93
C GLU A 331 -5.60 -32.53 27.84
N GLY A 332 -6.02 -31.34 27.41
CA GLY A 332 -5.17 -30.15 27.34
C GLY A 332 -4.22 -30.13 26.14
N LYS A 333 -4.40 -30.99 25.12
CA LYS A 333 -3.63 -30.97 23.87
C LYS A 333 -4.40 -30.24 22.76
N VAL A 334 -3.69 -29.56 21.87
CA VAL A 334 -4.30 -28.98 20.67
C VAL A 334 -4.66 -30.11 19.71
N VAL A 335 -5.93 -30.22 19.34
CA VAL A 335 -6.43 -31.24 18.40
C VAL A 335 -6.53 -30.68 17.00
N THR A 336 -7.15 -29.50 16.89
CA THR A 336 -7.33 -28.80 15.63
C THR A 336 -6.92 -27.33 15.78
N VAL A 337 -6.60 -26.71 14.66
CA VAL A 337 -6.38 -25.28 14.53
C VAL A 337 -7.40 -24.79 13.52
N GLN A 338 -8.33 -23.94 13.97
CA GLN A 338 -9.32 -23.32 13.11
C GLN A 338 -8.95 -21.87 12.85
N GLY A 339 -9.26 -21.38 11.65
CA GLY A 339 -8.87 -20.03 11.29
C GLY A 339 -9.50 -19.55 10.01
N TRP A 340 -9.19 -18.30 9.67
CA TRP A 340 -9.64 -17.70 8.44
C TRP A 340 -8.63 -16.72 7.86
N LEU A 341 -8.68 -16.56 6.54
CA LEU A 341 -7.82 -15.73 5.70
C LEU A 341 -8.64 -14.59 5.10
N THR A 342 -8.14 -13.36 5.25
CA THR A 342 -8.73 -12.17 4.60
C THR A 342 -7.73 -11.57 3.62
N ASP A 343 -8.15 -11.32 2.38
CA ASP A 343 -7.37 -10.56 1.40
C ASP A 343 -7.31 -9.08 1.82
N ILE A 344 -6.08 -8.60 2.09
CA ILE A 344 -5.79 -7.21 2.46
C ILE A 344 -4.92 -6.51 1.42
N SER A 345 -4.76 -7.09 0.22
CA SER A 345 -3.89 -6.60 -0.85
C SER A 345 -4.26 -5.18 -1.29
N HIS A 346 -5.55 -4.91 -1.53
CA HIS A 346 -6.02 -3.57 -1.90
C HIS A 346 -5.71 -2.52 -0.81
N ARG A 347 -5.86 -2.89 0.46
CA ARG A 347 -5.55 -2.02 1.61
C ARG A 347 -4.06 -1.67 1.64
N LYS A 348 -3.19 -2.68 1.56
CA LYS A 348 -1.73 -2.51 1.54
C LYS A 348 -1.25 -1.72 0.32
N PHE A 349 -1.83 -1.98 -0.85
CA PHE A 349 -1.52 -1.21 -2.06
C PHE A 349 -1.86 0.28 -1.88
N THR A 350 -3.05 0.58 -1.35
CA THR A 350 -3.47 1.98 -1.11
C THR A 350 -2.58 2.67 -0.07
N GLU A 351 -2.25 1.97 1.01
CA GLU A 351 -1.34 2.45 2.06
C GLU A 351 0.05 2.77 1.48
N ASN A 352 0.63 1.85 0.70
CA ASN A 352 1.93 2.07 0.05
C ASN A 352 1.90 3.25 -0.93
N LEU A 353 0.83 3.36 -1.74
CA LEU A 353 0.65 4.47 -2.67
C LEU A 353 0.54 5.82 -1.94
N LEU A 354 -0.17 5.86 -0.81
CA LEU A 354 -0.28 7.07 0.02
C LEU A 354 1.06 7.43 0.67
N SER A 355 1.78 6.45 1.21
CA SER A 355 3.11 6.65 1.79
C SER A 355 4.09 7.20 0.76
N GLN A 356 4.12 6.65 -0.45
CA GLN A 356 4.94 7.16 -1.55
C GLN A 356 4.57 8.60 -1.91
N ARG A 357 3.28 8.92 -2.06
CA ARG A 357 2.84 10.31 -2.34
C ARG A 357 3.20 11.28 -1.22
N LEU A 358 3.14 10.83 0.04
CA LEU A 358 3.54 11.63 1.19
C LEU A 358 5.05 11.89 1.19
N GLU A 359 5.87 10.86 0.93
CA GLU A 359 7.31 11.01 0.78
C GLU A 359 7.66 11.98 -0.35
N ASP A 360 7.03 11.85 -1.52
CA ASP A 360 7.19 12.78 -2.64
C ASP A 360 6.78 14.21 -2.26
N ALA A 361 5.68 14.39 -1.52
CA ALA A 361 5.23 15.70 -1.06
C ALA A 361 6.19 16.32 -0.03
N LEU A 362 6.71 15.52 0.90
CA LEU A 362 7.69 15.95 1.89
C LEU A 362 9.03 16.32 1.24
N GLU A 363 9.48 15.54 0.26
CA GLU A 363 10.69 15.82 -0.49
C GLU A 363 10.54 17.10 -1.32
N ASN A 364 9.40 17.29 -1.99
CA ASN A 364 9.09 18.55 -2.67
C ASN A 364 9.08 19.74 -1.69
N LYS A 365 8.48 19.57 -0.50
CA LYS A 365 8.48 20.61 0.54
C LYS A 365 9.91 20.95 0.98
N ARG A 366 10.74 19.95 1.27
CA ARG A 366 12.17 20.14 1.61
C ARG A 366 12.92 20.87 0.51
N GLN A 367 12.68 20.53 -0.75
CA GLN A 367 13.30 21.22 -1.90
C GLN A 367 12.87 22.69 -1.98
N THR A 368 11.60 23.01 -1.67
CA THR A 368 11.14 24.41 -1.61
C THR A 368 11.74 25.19 -0.44
N GLU A 369 11.89 24.57 0.73
CA GLU A 369 12.53 25.20 1.89
C GLU A 369 14.01 25.47 1.63
N ASN A 370 14.74 24.47 1.12
CA ASN A 370 16.15 24.60 0.71
C ASN A 370 16.33 25.71 -0.35
N PHE A 371 15.37 25.86 -1.28
CA PHE A 371 15.38 26.95 -2.25
C PHE A 371 15.30 28.33 -1.60
N ILE A 372 14.38 28.50 -0.64
CA ILE A 372 14.19 29.77 0.07
C ILE A 372 15.45 30.14 0.85
N ASP A 373 16.02 29.17 1.57
CA ASP A 373 17.19 29.40 2.42
C ASP A 373 18.42 29.74 1.57
N MET A 374 18.68 29.01 0.48
CA MET A 374 19.78 29.30 -0.45
C MET A 374 19.58 30.64 -1.17
N THR A 375 18.37 30.95 -1.64
CA THR A 375 18.05 32.23 -2.29
C THR A 375 18.30 33.40 -1.35
N SER A 376 17.86 33.25 -0.09
CA SER A 376 18.07 34.26 0.95
C SER A 376 19.55 34.47 1.22
N HIS A 377 20.34 33.39 1.28
CA HIS A 377 21.79 33.44 1.47
C HIS A 377 22.50 34.16 0.30
N GLU A 378 22.17 33.79 -0.95
CA GLU A 378 22.73 34.39 -2.16
C GLU A 378 22.35 35.87 -2.34
N MET A 379 21.16 36.29 -1.89
CA MET A 379 20.77 37.71 -1.92
C MET A 379 21.43 38.53 -0.78
N ARG A 380 21.60 37.93 0.41
CA ARG A 380 22.14 38.60 1.60
C ARG A 380 23.63 38.89 1.50
N ASN A 381 24.42 37.99 0.92
CA ASN A 381 25.87 38.16 0.79
C ASN A 381 26.28 39.46 0.05
N PRO A 382 25.80 39.72 -1.18
CA PRO A 382 26.08 40.98 -1.86
C PRO A 382 25.44 42.18 -1.14
N LEU A 383 24.30 42.03 -0.47
CA LEU A 383 23.69 43.11 0.31
C LEU A 383 24.59 43.56 1.46
N SER A 384 25.18 42.60 2.16
CA SER A 384 26.13 42.85 3.25
C SER A 384 27.36 43.59 2.73
N ALA A 385 27.93 43.14 1.61
CA ALA A 385 29.07 43.81 0.97
C ALA A 385 28.73 45.24 0.49
N ILE A 386 27.51 45.48 -0.01
CA ILE A 386 27.03 46.83 -0.40
C ILE A 386 26.97 47.75 0.81
N LEU A 387 26.29 47.31 1.89
CA LEU A 387 26.16 48.10 3.11
C LEU A 387 27.53 48.43 3.70
N GLN A 388 28.42 47.45 3.71
CA GLN A 388 29.75 47.60 4.29
C GLN A 388 30.66 48.52 3.45
N SER A 389 30.57 48.43 2.12
CA SER A 389 31.27 49.33 1.21
C SER A 389 30.73 50.76 1.31
N ALA A 390 29.41 50.92 1.48
CA ALA A 390 28.78 52.23 1.69
C ALA A 390 29.20 52.85 3.05
N ASP A 391 29.23 52.05 4.12
CA ASP A 391 29.74 52.48 5.43
C ASP A 391 31.24 52.85 5.36
N SER A 392 32.03 52.15 4.55
CA SER A 392 33.44 52.50 4.31
C SER A 392 33.57 53.87 3.65
N ILE A 393 32.73 54.17 2.63
CA ILE A 393 32.68 55.48 1.98
C ILE A 393 32.30 56.57 3.00
N LEU A 394 31.25 56.36 3.79
CA LEU A 394 30.81 57.31 4.82
C LEU A 394 31.88 57.54 5.89
N SER A 395 32.51 56.47 6.37
CA SER A 395 33.60 56.54 7.35
C SER A 395 34.82 57.29 6.80
N ASN A 396 35.19 57.05 5.53
CA ASN A 396 36.31 57.72 4.88
C ASN A 396 36.04 59.22 4.67
N LEU A 397 34.82 59.60 4.32
CA LEU A 397 34.41 61.00 4.17
C LEU A 397 34.36 61.73 5.52
N ASN A 398 33.88 61.08 6.59
CA ASN A 398 33.81 61.68 7.93
C ASN A 398 35.17 61.74 8.64
N SER A 399 36.01 60.72 8.48
CA SER A 399 37.33 60.64 9.15
C SER A 399 38.39 61.54 8.52
N ALA A 400 38.18 61.97 7.27
CA ALA A 400 39.06 62.93 6.60
C ALA A 400 38.94 64.37 7.17
N GLY A 401 38.08 64.59 8.17
CA GLY A 401 37.92 65.89 8.82
C GLY A 401 37.50 66.98 7.84
N VAL A 402 36.67 66.61 6.86
CA VAL A 402 36.23 67.50 5.78
C VAL A 402 35.12 68.41 6.33
N PRO A 403 35.38 69.72 6.52
CA PRO A 403 34.29 70.65 6.74
C PRO A 403 33.56 70.78 5.41
N LEU A 404 32.25 70.54 5.40
CA LEU A 404 31.38 70.52 4.20
C LEU A 404 31.34 71.83 3.37
N LEU A 405 32.22 72.83 3.63
CA LEU A 405 32.03 74.23 3.22
C LEU A 405 33.32 74.95 2.75
N ALA A 406 34.33 74.27 2.19
CA ALA A 406 35.49 74.95 1.58
C ALA A 406 35.61 74.65 0.07
N GLU A 407 35.66 75.70 -0.75
CA GLU A 407 35.63 75.68 -2.23
C GLU A 407 36.80 74.96 -2.92
N GLN A 408 37.84 74.55 -2.19
CA GLN A 408 38.97 73.78 -2.73
C GLN A 408 39.21 72.51 -1.90
N MET A 409 38.40 71.49 -2.20
CA MET A 409 38.61 70.12 -1.73
C MET A 409 39.83 69.50 -2.41
N THR A 410 40.82 69.11 -1.62
CA THR A 410 41.84 68.14 -2.06
C THR A 410 41.66 66.86 -1.26
N ILE A 411 40.90 65.92 -1.81
CA ILE A 411 40.80 64.56 -1.25
C ILE A 411 42.19 63.93 -1.46
N ARG A 412 42.79 63.39 -0.40
CA ARG A 412 44.06 62.66 -0.54
C ARG A 412 43.86 61.47 -1.49
N HIS A 413 44.84 61.23 -2.35
CA HIS A 413 44.76 60.24 -3.42
C HIS A 413 44.48 58.81 -2.92
N ASP A 414 44.98 58.47 -1.73
CA ASP A 414 44.73 57.20 -1.03
C ASP A 414 43.24 57.03 -0.68
N VAL A 415 42.61 58.05 -0.10
CA VAL A 415 41.19 58.03 0.27
C VAL A 415 40.30 58.01 -0.98
N ALA A 416 40.69 58.70 -2.05
CA ALA A 416 39.96 58.69 -3.31
C ALA A 416 39.99 57.31 -3.98
N GLU A 417 41.14 56.61 -3.99
CA GLU A 417 41.23 55.24 -4.51
C GLU A 417 40.37 54.26 -3.68
N GLU A 418 40.39 54.34 -2.35
CA GLU A 418 39.54 53.49 -1.50
C GLU A 418 38.03 53.73 -1.75
N ILE A 419 37.61 54.98 -1.95
CA ILE A 419 36.21 55.31 -2.27
C ILE A 419 35.82 54.75 -3.64
N ILE A 420 36.72 54.84 -4.63
CA ILE A 420 36.50 54.28 -5.97
C ILE A 420 36.38 52.75 -5.90
N ASP A 421 37.27 52.08 -5.17
CA ASP A 421 37.23 50.62 -4.99
C ASP A 421 35.95 50.17 -4.26
N ALA A 422 35.54 50.90 -3.22
CA ALA A 422 34.28 50.63 -2.52
C ALA A 422 33.06 50.83 -3.45
N ALA A 423 33.04 51.90 -4.25
CA ALA A 423 31.97 52.15 -5.22
C ALA A 423 31.92 51.09 -6.34
N GLN A 424 33.09 50.65 -6.84
CA GLN A 424 33.17 49.54 -7.79
C GLN A 424 32.64 48.23 -7.20
N THR A 425 32.94 47.97 -5.92
CA THR A 425 32.43 46.80 -5.20
C THR A 425 30.90 46.85 -5.07
N ILE A 426 30.31 48.01 -4.78
CA ILE A 426 28.85 48.19 -4.75
C ILE A 426 28.22 47.88 -6.11
N ILE A 427 28.80 48.41 -7.20
CA ILE A 427 28.30 48.17 -8.56
C ILE A 427 28.35 46.68 -8.89
N LEU A 428 29.47 46.01 -8.57
CA LEU A 428 29.63 44.57 -8.79
C LEU A 428 28.60 43.75 -8.00
N CYS A 429 28.37 44.10 -6.73
CA CYS A 429 27.37 43.44 -5.90
C CYS A 429 25.94 43.66 -6.39
N GLY A 430 25.61 44.87 -6.87
CA GLY A 430 24.31 45.16 -7.48
C GLY A 430 24.08 44.40 -8.78
N GLN A 431 25.12 44.25 -9.62
CA GLN A 431 25.06 43.40 -10.81
C GLN A 431 24.87 41.92 -10.46
N HIS A 432 25.54 41.44 -9.40
CA HIS A 432 25.39 40.07 -8.91
C HIS A 432 23.96 39.80 -8.42
N GLN A 433 23.40 40.69 -7.59
CA GLN A 433 22.00 40.58 -7.12
C GLN A 433 21.00 40.57 -8.26
N LYS A 434 21.18 41.46 -9.24
CA LYS A 434 20.31 41.50 -10.41
C LYS A 434 20.27 40.14 -11.12
N ARG A 435 21.43 39.52 -11.34
CA ARG A 435 21.50 38.18 -11.97
C ARG A 435 20.73 37.14 -11.16
N ILE A 436 20.89 37.12 -9.84
CA ILE A 436 20.17 36.19 -8.95
C ILE A 436 18.66 36.39 -9.05
N VAL A 437 18.20 37.65 -9.01
CA VAL A 437 16.77 37.98 -9.12
C VAL A 437 16.21 37.59 -10.48
N ASP A 438 16.93 37.87 -11.57
CA ASP A 438 16.52 37.48 -12.93
C ASP A 438 16.45 35.94 -13.08
N ASP A 439 17.40 35.20 -12.49
CA ASP A 439 17.40 33.73 -12.46
C ASP A 439 16.20 33.18 -11.65
N ILE A 440 15.87 33.77 -10.51
CA ILE A 440 14.71 33.38 -9.69
C ILE A 440 13.40 33.69 -10.41
N LEU A 441 13.28 34.85 -11.04
CA LEU A 441 12.09 35.23 -11.80
C LEU A 441 11.89 34.31 -13.00
N THR A 442 12.97 33.91 -13.69
CA THR A 442 12.87 32.96 -14.80
C THR A 442 12.49 31.57 -14.31
N LEU A 443 13.03 31.10 -13.18
CA LEU A 443 12.62 29.84 -12.55
C LEU A 443 11.14 29.87 -12.13
N SER A 444 10.67 30.94 -11.49
CA SER A 444 9.27 31.10 -11.10
C SER A 444 8.33 31.10 -12.30
N LYS A 445 8.69 31.78 -13.39
CA LYS A 445 7.93 31.76 -14.65
C LYS A 445 7.93 30.38 -15.32
N LEU A 446 9.02 29.62 -15.20
CA LEU A 446 9.12 28.23 -15.67
C LEU A 446 8.20 27.31 -14.88
N ASP A 447 8.22 27.38 -13.54
CA ASP A 447 7.38 26.53 -12.67
C ASP A 447 5.89 26.86 -12.82
N ALA A 448 5.54 28.13 -13.00
CA ALA A 448 4.16 28.56 -13.28
C ALA A 448 3.69 28.26 -14.72
N SER A 449 4.53 27.68 -15.58
CA SER A 449 4.25 27.46 -17.01
C SER A 449 3.84 28.75 -17.76
N LEU A 450 4.27 29.91 -17.27
CA LEU A 450 3.98 31.24 -17.84
C LEU A 450 5.02 31.70 -18.86
N LEU A 451 6.07 30.90 -19.08
CA LEU A 451 7.13 31.21 -20.02
C LEU A 451 6.70 30.83 -21.44
N VAL A 452 6.28 31.85 -22.21
CA VAL A 452 5.92 31.71 -23.63
C VAL A 452 7.16 31.92 -24.50
N ILE A 453 7.30 31.09 -25.53
CA ILE A 453 8.34 31.19 -26.56
C ILE A 453 7.91 32.24 -27.58
N SER A 454 8.75 33.23 -27.85
CA SER A 454 8.50 34.27 -28.85
C SER A 454 9.43 34.06 -30.05
N PRO A 455 8.94 33.46 -31.15
CA PRO A 455 9.78 33.19 -32.31
C PRO A 455 10.15 34.46 -33.10
N ASP A 456 11.45 34.66 -33.31
CA ASP A 456 12.02 35.75 -34.11
C ASP A 456 12.80 35.22 -35.31
N LYS A 457 12.92 36.04 -36.37
CA LYS A 457 13.77 35.75 -37.53
C LYS A 457 15.22 36.12 -37.24
N VAL A 458 16.10 35.13 -37.16
CA VAL A 458 17.50 35.33 -36.75
C VAL A 458 18.47 34.53 -37.61
N GLN A 459 19.69 35.06 -37.75
CA GLN A 459 20.84 34.32 -38.26
C GLN A 459 21.65 33.78 -37.06
N PRO A 460 21.71 32.46 -36.83
CA PRO A 460 22.34 31.87 -35.65
C PRO A 460 23.81 32.29 -35.43
N PRO A 461 24.67 32.39 -36.47
CA PRO A 461 26.06 32.85 -36.29
C PRO A 461 26.15 34.27 -35.71
N LYS A 462 25.25 35.18 -36.09
CA LYS A 462 25.21 36.54 -35.54
C LYS A 462 24.81 36.56 -34.07
N LEU A 463 23.97 35.61 -33.64
CA LEU A 463 23.57 35.50 -32.25
C LEU A 463 24.75 35.09 -31.37
N VAL A 464 25.57 34.13 -31.82
CA VAL A 464 26.79 33.71 -31.10
C VAL A 464 27.82 34.85 -31.08
N GLN A 465 28.00 35.56 -32.19
CA GLN A 465 28.86 36.74 -32.23
C GLN A 465 28.39 37.84 -31.27
N LYS A 466 27.07 38.06 -31.17
CA LYS A 466 26.48 38.99 -30.19
C LYS A 466 26.83 38.58 -28.76
N ALA A 467 26.78 37.29 -28.45
CA ALA A 467 27.18 36.77 -27.14
C ALA A 467 28.68 37.02 -26.85
N PHE A 468 29.57 36.78 -27.80
CA PHE A 468 31.00 37.10 -27.63
C PHE A 468 31.23 38.60 -27.41
N LYS A 469 30.58 39.46 -28.19
CA LYS A 469 30.72 40.92 -28.06
C LYS A 469 30.24 41.45 -26.71
N MET A 470 29.21 40.84 -26.11
CA MET A 470 28.72 41.23 -24.78
C MET A 470 29.75 41.01 -23.67
N TYR A 471 30.63 40.02 -23.81
CA TYR A 471 31.60 39.61 -22.79
C TYR A 471 33.06 39.81 -23.24
N GLU A 472 33.28 40.59 -24.30
CA GLU A 472 34.58 40.79 -24.92
C GLU A 472 35.61 41.36 -23.94
N SER A 473 35.20 42.29 -23.07
CA SER A 473 36.07 42.90 -22.05
C SER A 473 36.55 41.88 -21.02
N GLU A 474 35.68 40.97 -20.57
CA GLU A 474 36.00 39.94 -19.59
C GLU A 474 36.89 38.85 -20.19
N ILE A 475 36.57 38.40 -21.41
CA ILE A 475 37.35 37.44 -22.19
C ILE A 475 38.77 37.98 -22.44
N SER A 476 38.88 39.25 -22.85
CA SER A 476 40.15 39.92 -23.10
C SER A 476 40.97 40.09 -21.82
N ARG A 477 40.33 40.52 -20.71
CA ARG A 477 40.98 40.64 -19.40
C ARG A 477 41.52 39.31 -18.88
N ALA A 478 40.81 38.22 -19.14
CA ALA A 478 41.25 36.87 -18.78
C ALA A 478 42.30 36.30 -19.76
N GLY A 479 42.58 36.95 -20.89
CA GLY A 479 43.50 36.48 -21.91
C GLY A 479 43.03 35.18 -22.57
N ILE A 480 41.72 35.04 -22.79
CA ILE A 480 41.12 33.83 -23.38
C ILE A 480 40.94 34.03 -24.89
N THR A 481 41.37 33.05 -25.68
CA THR A 481 41.14 33.03 -27.13
C THR A 481 39.80 32.37 -27.44
N THR A 482 38.89 33.09 -28.10
CA THR A 482 37.58 32.57 -28.52
C THR A 482 37.53 32.29 -30.01
N ARG A 483 36.90 31.18 -30.41
CA ARG A 483 36.67 30.84 -31.83
C ARG A 483 35.23 30.39 -32.06
N LEU A 484 34.63 30.89 -33.14
CA LEU A 484 33.37 30.39 -33.69
C LEU A 484 33.68 29.42 -34.83
N CYS A 485 33.26 28.16 -34.71
CA CYS A 485 33.46 27.13 -35.71
C CYS A 485 32.12 26.72 -36.30
N LEU A 486 31.91 26.99 -37.59
CA LEU A 486 30.75 26.47 -38.31
C LEU A 486 31.07 25.04 -38.75
N GLU A 487 30.23 24.08 -38.36
CA GLU A 487 30.40 22.68 -38.75
C GLU A 487 30.02 22.48 -40.23
N PRO A 488 30.60 21.47 -40.92
CA PRO A 488 30.26 21.18 -42.31
C PRO A 488 28.74 21.00 -42.51
N SER A 489 28.08 20.34 -41.56
CA SER A 489 26.63 20.12 -41.56
C SER A 489 25.80 21.42 -41.69
N TYR A 490 26.27 22.53 -41.11
CA TYR A 490 25.63 23.83 -41.21
C TYR A 490 25.79 24.45 -42.60
N GLN A 491 26.97 24.29 -43.20
CA GLN A 491 27.29 24.80 -44.54
C GLN A 491 26.61 23.97 -45.64
N ASP A 492 26.62 22.64 -45.50
CA ASP A 492 26.00 21.68 -46.43
C ASP A 492 24.49 21.90 -46.53
N LEU A 493 23.84 22.23 -45.41
CA LEU A 493 22.41 22.55 -45.34
C LEU A 493 22.09 23.99 -45.73
N ASN A 494 23.09 24.83 -46.06
CA ASN A 494 22.96 26.22 -46.44
C ASN A 494 21.97 27.00 -45.53
N VAL A 495 22.16 26.90 -44.21
CA VAL A 495 21.26 27.52 -43.23
C VAL A 495 21.63 28.99 -43.06
N ASP A 496 20.76 29.89 -43.50
CA ASP A 496 20.95 31.34 -43.36
C ASP A 496 20.03 31.93 -42.29
N TRP A 497 18.75 32.09 -42.63
CA TRP A 497 17.73 32.61 -41.72
C TRP A 497 16.89 31.49 -41.13
N VAL A 498 16.66 31.56 -39.82
CA VAL A 498 15.79 30.63 -39.09
C VAL A 498 14.82 31.38 -38.20
N ILE A 499 13.70 30.75 -37.92
CA ILE A 499 12.71 31.18 -36.94
C ILE A 499 12.96 30.40 -35.65
N LEU A 500 13.33 31.10 -34.59
CA LEU A 500 13.55 30.57 -33.24
C LEU A 500 13.45 31.70 -32.21
N ASP A 501 13.36 31.36 -30.92
CA ASP A 501 13.37 32.38 -29.86
C ASP A 501 14.80 32.85 -29.58
N SER A 502 15.10 34.04 -30.09
CA SER A 502 16.42 34.65 -30.03
C SER A 502 16.84 34.98 -28.60
N SER A 503 15.87 35.35 -27.75
CA SER A 503 16.10 35.77 -26.38
C SER A 503 16.49 34.60 -25.48
N ARG A 504 15.75 33.48 -25.59
CA ARG A 504 15.98 32.27 -24.80
C ARG A 504 17.22 31.52 -25.25
N LEU A 505 17.44 31.44 -26.57
CA LEU A 505 18.67 30.86 -27.10
C LEU A 505 19.91 31.66 -26.65
N LEU A 506 19.84 33.00 -26.70
CA LEU A 506 20.93 33.85 -26.22
C LEU A 506 21.18 33.66 -24.72
N GLN A 507 20.14 33.51 -23.91
CA GLN A 507 20.26 33.21 -22.48
C GLN A 507 21.01 31.90 -22.22
N VAL A 508 20.69 30.83 -22.96
CA VAL A 508 21.42 29.55 -22.87
C VAL A 508 22.89 29.73 -23.24
N ILE A 509 23.18 30.40 -24.36
CA ILE A 509 24.56 30.63 -24.83
C ILE A 509 25.36 31.46 -23.82
N ILE A 510 24.77 32.53 -23.28
CA ILE A 510 25.42 33.39 -22.27
C ILE A 510 25.72 32.60 -21.00
N ASN A 511 24.79 31.78 -20.50
CA ASN A 511 25.01 30.96 -19.31
C ASN A 511 26.17 29.98 -19.51
N LEU A 512 26.26 29.33 -20.66
CA LEU A 512 27.36 28.41 -20.96
C LEU A 512 28.68 29.15 -21.20
N LEU A 513 28.66 30.29 -21.89
CA LEU A 513 29.85 31.09 -22.17
C LEU A 513 30.46 31.70 -20.90
N THR A 514 29.63 32.24 -20.01
CA THR A 514 30.09 32.82 -18.74
C THR A 514 30.67 31.74 -17.83
N ASN A 515 30.07 30.54 -17.79
CA ASN A 515 30.65 29.38 -17.12
C ASN A 515 32.00 28.99 -17.74
N ALA A 516 32.10 28.94 -19.07
CA ALA A 516 33.35 28.62 -19.77
C ALA A 516 34.48 29.63 -19.45
N VAL A 517 34.19 30.94 -19.47
CA VAL A 517 35.15 32.00 -19.10
C VAL A 517 35.65 31.81 -17.67
N LYS A 518 34.72 31.59 -16.74
CA LYS A 518 34.98 31.40 -15.32
C LYS A 518 35.91 30.23 -15.00
N PHE A 519 35.76 29.10 -15.69
CA PHE A 519 36.61 27.91 -15.48
C PHE A 519 37.91 27.93 -16.30
N THR A 520 37.99 28.75 -17.34
CA THR A 520 39.17 28.84 -18.23
C THR A 520 40.20 29.87 -17.76
N GLN A 521 39.78 30.91 -17.02
CA GLN A 521 40.65 32.05 -16.64
C GLN A 521 41.94 31.67 -15.88
N HIS A 522 41.93 30.55 -15.12
CA HIS A 522 43.08 30.05 -14.36
C HIS A 522 43.75 28.82 -14.98
N SER A 523 43.33 28.41 -16.18
CA SER A 523 43.92 27.27 -16.88
C SER A 523 45.23 27.66 -17.59
N LYS A 524 46.07 26.66 -17.84
CA LYS A 524 47.32 26.80 -18.62
C LYS A 524 47.02 27.11 -20.09
N THR A 525 45.99 26.47 -20.64
CA THR A 525 45.46 26.72 -21.98
C THR A 525 44.17 27.49 -21.84
N ARG A 526 44.06 28.64 -22.51
CA ARG A 526 42.93 29.56 -22.34
C ARG A 526 42.15 29.72 -23.65
N ASN A 527 41.49 28.65 -24.05
CA ASN A 527 40.72 28.60 -25.30
C ASN A 527 39.26 28.23 -25.01
N ILE A 528 38.34 28.94 -25.68
CA ILE A 528 36.91 28.61 -25.73
C ILE A 528 36.49 28.52 -27.20
N ASN A 529 35.96 27.36 -27.59
CA ASN A 529 35.47 27.13 -28.95
C ASN A 529 33.95 26.95 -28.90
N VAL A 530 33.23 27.68 -29.74
CA VAL A 530 31.79 27.46 -29.93
C VAL A 530 31.57 26.89 -31.32
N SER A 531 31.11 25.64 -31.40
CA SER A 531 30.70 25.01 -32.66
C SER A 531 29.20 25.16 -32.91
N LEU A 532 28.84 25.31 -34.18
CA LEU A 532 27.46 25.41 -34.65
C LEU A 532 27.24 24.45 -35.81
N GLY A 533 26.35 23.48 -35.61
CA GLY A 533 25.91 22.49 -36.61
C GLY A 533 24.41 22.58 -36.87
N ALA A 534 23.95 21.96 -37.96
CA ALA A 534 22.54 21.82 -38.30
C ALA A 534 22.21 20.41 -38.80
N SER A 535 21.00 19.93 -38.58
CA SER A 535 20.55 18.60 -39.02
C SER A 535 19.02 18.52 -39.15
N TYR A 536 18.51 17.70 -40.08
CA TYR A 536 17.06 17.43 -40.19
C TYR A 536 16.56 16.38 -39.20
N GLN A 537 17.44 15.46 -38.78
CA GLN A 537 17.13 14.45 -37.78
C GLN A 537 17.59 14.92 -36.40
N ARG A 538 16.92 14.42 -35.35
CA ARG A 538 17.29 14.74 -33.97
C ARG A 538 18.75 14.30 -33.70
N PRO A 539 19.63 15.20 -33.23
CA PRO A 539 21.02 14.85 -32.95
C PRO A 539 21.13 13.79 -31.85
N THR A 540 21.95 12.75 -32.08
CA THR A 540 22.19 11.68 -31.10
C THR A 540 23.40 11.94 -30.19
N GLY A 541 24.12 13.06 -30.38
CA GLY A 541 25.22 13.50 -29.51
C GLY A 541 26.59 12.85 -29.81
N ARG A 542 26.62 11.85 -30.71
CA ARG A 542 27.84 11.10 -31.09
C ARG A 542 28.96 11.99 -31.64
N HIS A 543 28.63 13.04 -32.39
CA HIS A 543 29.62 13.95 -33.00
C HIS A 543 30.50 14.68 -31.97
N HIS A 544 29.97 14.95 -30.77
CA HIS A 544 30.70 15.63 -29.69
C HIS A 544 31.03 14.69 -28.51
N ARG A 545 30.77 13.38 -28.64
CA ARG A 545 30.86 12.39 -27.54
C ARG A 545 30.08 12.80 -26.29
N VAL A 546 28.89 13.37 -26.50
CA VAL A 546 28.00 13.84 -25.43
C VAL A 546 26.79 12.92 -25.34
N GLU A 547 26.42 12.55 -24.13
CA GLU A 547 25.14 11.91 -23.82
C GLU A 547 24.11 12.98 -23.49
N PHE A 548 23.00 13.03 -24.25
CA PHE A 548 21.92 13.98 -24.01
C PHE A 548 21.03 13.50 -22.87
N ILE A 549 20.66 14.41 -21.99
CA ILE A 549 19.83 14.09 -20.83
C ILE A 549 18.38 13.90 -21.30
N PRO A 550 17.69 12.81 -20.91
CA PRO A 550 16.30 12.59 -21.28
C PRO A 550 15.40 13.69 -20.70
N PRO A 551 14.36 14.13 -21.45
CA PRO A 551 13.46 15.19 -21.00
C PRO A 551 12.66 14.73 -19.76
N ARG A 552 12.38 15.66 -18.83
CA ARG A 552 11.55 15.37 -17.65
C ARG A 552 10.07 15.56 -18.00
N HIS A 553 9.33 14.44 -18.04
CA HIS A 553 7.87 14.39 -18.21
C HIS A 553 7.29 15.01 -19.49
N SER A 554 6.11 14.50 -19.86
CA SER A 554 5.31 14.89 -21.01
C SER A 554 4.69 16.28 -20.82
N ARG A 555 5.51 17.34 -20.74
CA ARG A 555 4.97 18.69 -20.92
C ARG A 555 4.37 18.79 -22.32
N PRO A 556 3.23 19.46 -22.50
CA PRO A 556 2.68 19.68 -23.82
C PRO A 556 3.76 20.37 -24.66
N GLN A 557 4.28 19.63 -25.65
CA GLN A 557 5.12 20.21 -26.67
C GLN A 557 4.38 21.43 -27.19
N THR A 558 5.10 22.54 -27.34
CA THR A 558 4.66 23.82 -27.91
C THR A 558 3.37 23.71 -28.70
N PRO A 559 2.32 24.49 -28.38
CA PRO A 559 1.06 24.44 -29.12
C PRO A 559 1.34 24.42 -30.62
N LYS A 560 0.75 23.46 -31.34
CA LYS A 560 0.93 23.24 -32.78
C LYS A 560 0.46 24.41 -33.67
N SER A 561 0.16 25.57 -33.10
CA SER A 561 -0.40 26.73 -33.78
C SER A 561 0.57 27.90 -33.66
N GLU A 562 0.77 28.63 -34.76
CA GLU A 562 1.58 29.86 -34.94
C GLU A 562 3.05 29.74 -35.38
N TRP A 563 3.57 28.55 -35.64
CA TRP A 563 4.90 28.44 -36.28
C TRP A 563 4.74 28.62 -37.80
N ALA A 564 5.16 29.76 -38.35
CA ALA A 564 5.16 30.06 -39.78
C ALA A 564 5.66 28.90 -40.67
N GLU A 565 5.18 28.84 -41.91
CA GLU A 565 5.54 27.83 -42.92
C GLU A 565 7.07 27.77 -43.13
N GLY A 566 7.65 26.56 -43.10
CA GLY A 566 9.08 26.33 -43.28
C GLY A 566 9.52 24.92 -42.84
N GLU A 567 10.57 24.39 -43.47
CA GLU A 567 11.18 23.10 -43.11
C GLU A 567 11.70 23.13 -41.67
N GLU A 568 11.41 22.07 -40.89
CA GLU A 568 11.94 21.91 -39.54
C GLU A 568 13.41 21.45 -39.61
N LEU A 569 14.26 22.09 -38.79
CA LEU A 569 15.65 21.71 -38.61
C LEU A 569 16.05 21.80 -37.13
N PHE A 570 17.05 21.02 -36.74
CA PHE A 570 17.67 21.07 -35.43
C PHE A 570 19.01 21.78 -35.53
N LEU A 571 19.17 22.85 -34.76
CA LEU A 571 20.43 23.56 -34.61
C LEU A 571 21.17 23.02 -33.40
N GLN A 572 22.40 22.58 -33.60
CA GLN A 572 23.28 22.06 -32.55
C GLN A 572 24.36 23.09 -32.22
N PHE A 573 24.55 23.34 -30.93
CA PHE A 573 25.58 24.22 -30.41
C PHE A 573 26.47 23.42 -29.45
N ALA A 574 27.78 23.52 -29.59
CA ALA A 574 28.71 23.01 -28.59
C ALA A 574 29.63 24.12 -28.08
N VAL A 575 29.66 24.32 -26.77
CA VAL A 575 30.57 25.25 -26.09
C VAL A 575 31.64 24.41 -25.41
N GLN A 576 32.84 24.44 -25.97
CA GLN A 576 34.01 23.74 -25.44
C GLN A 576 34.95 24.73 -24.74
N ASP A 577 35.29 24.41 -23.49
CA ASP A 577 36.26 25.15 -22.70
C ASP A 577 37.48 24.29 -22.36
N SER A 578 38.59 24.95 -22.04
CA SER A 578 39.87 24.30 -21.64
C SER A 578 40.13 24.45 -20.15
N GLY A 579 39.05 24.51 -19.35
CA GLY A 579 39.09 24.60 -17.91
C GLY A 579 39.41 23.27 -17.20
N ARG A 580 39.11 23.20 -15.91
CA ARG A 580 39.49 22.06 -15.04
C ARG A 580 38.83 20.72 -15.38
N GLY A 581 37.81 20.70 -16.24
CA GLY A 581 37.00 19.50 -16.46
C GLY A 581 36.13 19.12 -15.25
N LEU A 582 35.32 18.07 -15.43
CA LEU A 582 34.41 17.52 -14.43
C LEU A 582 34.67 16.02 -14.26
N SER A 583 34.43 15.51 -13.06
CA SER A 583 34.38 14.07 -12.76
C SER A 583 33.01 13.46 -13.10
N ASP A 584 32.93 12.13 -13.15
CA ASP A 584 31.69 11.42 -13.49
C ASP A 584 30.57 11.67 -12.47
N GLU A 585 30.90 11.82 -11.18
CA GLU A 585 29.94 12.18 -10.13
C GLU A 585 29.43 13.62 -10.29
N GLU A 586 30.34 14.56 -10.59
CA GLU A 586 30.00 15.96 -10.87
C GLU A 586 29.03 16.06 -12.06
N MET A 587 29.28 15.32 -13.14
CA MET A 587 28.44 15.32 -14.35
C MET A 587 27.00 14.86 -14.09
N LYS A 588 26.79 13.84 -13.25
CA LYS A 588 25.44 13.31 -12.93
C LYS A 588 24.56 14.30 -12.18
N SER A 589 25.19 15.17 -11.37
CA SER A 589 24.49 16.13 -10.51
C SER A 589 24.28 17.51 -11.14
N LEU A 590 25.01 17.84 -12.20
CA LEU A 590 25.21 19.20 -12.70
C LEU A 590 23.94 19.93 -13.15
N PHE A 591 22.95 19.20 -13.67
CA PHE A 591 21.68 19.74 -14.18
C PHE A 591 20.52 19.59 -13.18
N GLN A 592 20.81 19.23 -11.92
CA GLN A 592 19.82 19.24 -10.85
C GLN A 592 19.64 20.65 -10.30
N ARG A 593 18.44 20.97 -9.81
CA ARG A 593 18.15 22.26 -9.17
C ARG A 593 19.10 22.46 -7.99
N PHE A 594 19.73 23.64 -7.89
CA PHE A 594 20.59 24.04 -6.78
C PHE A 594 21.84 23.18 -6.56
N LYS A 595 22.22 22.36 -7.55
CA LYS A 595 23.42 21.53 -7.45
C LYS A 595 24.59 22.18 -8.16
N GLN A 596 25.71 22.20 -7.46
CA GLN A 596 27.00 22.65 -7.98
C GLN A 596 27.97 21.47 -8.00
N ALA A 597 28.88 21.46 -8.97
CA ALA A 597 29.84 20.37 -9.14
C ALA A 597 30.63 20.07 -7.85
N SER A 598 31.02 21.08 -7.07
CA SER A 598 31.57 20.80 -5.74
C SER A 598 31.36 21.96 -4.75
N PRO A 599 31.28 21.67 -3.44
CA PRO A 599 31.27 22.71 -2.39
C PRO A 599 32.49 23.63 -2.48
N LYS A 600 33.64 23.13 -2.99
CA LYS A 600 34.85 23.94 -3.24
C LYS A 600 34.68 24.91 -4.42
N THR A 601 33.82 24.58 -5.40
CA THR A 601 33.49 25.47 -6.52
C THR A 601 32.60 26.63 -6.06
N TYR A 602 31.78 26.45 -5.03
CA TYR A 602 31.08 27.56 -4.37
C TYR A 602 32.08 28.57 -3.78
N LYS A 603 33.00 28.10 -2.94
CA LYS A 603 33.98 28.94 -2.21
C LYS A 603 34.86 29.83 -3.10
N ARG A 604 35.28 29.33 -4.27
CA ARG A 604 36.29 30.00 -5.11
C ARG A 604 35.71 31.00 -6.12
N TYR A 605 34.42 30.87 -6.39
CA TYR A 605 33.88 31.28 -7.69
C TYR A 605 32.40 31.73 -7.63
N GLY A 606 31.66 31.43 -6.55
CA GLY A 606 30.26 31.84 -6.33
C GLY A 606 29.24 31.32 -7.37
N GLY A 607 27.94 31.44 -7.10
CA GLY A 607 26.88 31.19 -8.09
C GLY A 607 25.63 30.54 -7.51
N SER A 608 24.50 30.68 -8.19
CA SER A 608 23.18 30.20 -7.76
C SER A 608 22.94 28.70 -7.95
N GLY A 609 23.78 28.00 -8.74
CA GLY A 609 23.52 26.62 -9.16
C GLY A 609 22.28 26.45 -10.05
N LEU A 610 21.61 27.55 -10.43
CA LEU A 610 20.39 27.54 -11.25
C LEU A 610 20.66 27.64 -12.74
N GLY A 611 21.77 28.28 -13.15
CA GLY A 611 22.01 28.63 -14.55
C GLY A 611 21.94 27.45 -15.52
N LEU A 612 22.54 26.29 -15.16
CA LEU A 612 22.52 25.09 -16.01
C LEU A 612 21.17 24.36 -15.98
N PHE A 613 20.47 24.39 -14.85
CA PHE A 613 19.10 23.90 -14.75
C PHE A 613 18.15 24.72 -15.65
N ILE A 614 18.23 26.07 -15.58
CA ILE A 614 17.46 26.97 -16.45
C ILE A 614 17.84 26.73 -17.92
N SER A 615 19.12 26.57 -18.25
CA SER A 615 19.56 26.26 -19.61
C SER A 615 18.93 24.97 -20.15
N ARG A 616 18.85 23.93 -19.31
CA ARG A 616 18.16 22.68 -19.65
C ARG A 616 16.68 22.91 -19.93
N GLU A 617 15.97 23.57 -19.03
CA GLU A 617 14.54 23.84 -19.16
C GLU A 617 14.23 24.68 -20.41
N LEU A 618 15.04 25.71 -20.70
CA LEU A 618 14.89 26.53 -21.90
C LEU A 618 15.17 25.75 -23.19
N CYS A 619 16.11 24.81 -23.18
CA CYS A 619 16.32 23.90 -24.32
C CYS A 619 15.13 22.97 -24.51
N GLU A 620 14.63 22.34 -23.44
CA GLU A 620 13.48 21.44 -23.49
C GLU A 620 12.21 22.15 -24.00
N LEU A 621 11.95 23.39 -23.55
CA LEU A 621 10.86 24.23 -24.06
C LEU A 621 10.96 24.48 -25.57
N GLN A 622 12.17 24.68 -26.09
CA GLN A 622 12.43 24.88 -27.52
C GLN A 622 12.47 23.56 -28.33
N GLY A 623 11.96 22.45 -27.77
CA GLY A 623 11.96 21.14 -28.43
C GLY A 623 13.34 20.50 -28.54
N GLY A 624 14.24 20.90 -27.65
CA GLY A 624 15.66 20.57 -27.63
C GLY A 624 16.10 19.75 -26.43
N GLN A 625 17.40 19.47 -26.34
CA GLN A 625 18.05 18.87 -25.15
C GLN A 625 19.45 19.44 -24.96
N ILE A 626 19.97 19.28 -23.74
CA ILE A 626 21.35 19.62 -23.36
C ILE A 626 22.06 18.39 -22.79
N GLY A 627 23.37 18.34 -22.97
CA GLY A 627 24.25 17.33 -22.42
C GLY A 627 25.65 17.90 -22.19
N VAL A 628 26.48 17.11 -21.51
CA VAL A 628 27.86 17.47 -21.19
C VAL A 628 28.78 16.28 -21.43
N SER A 629 29.98 16.56 -21.92
CA SER A 629 31.10 15.62 -22.00
C SER A 629 32.31 16.31 -21.41
N SER A 630 32.95 15.71 -20.42
CA SER A 630 34.10 16.31 -19.76
C SER A 630 35.12 15.26 -19.41
N VAL A 631 36.40 15.66 -19.40
CA VAL A 631 37.48 14.86 -18.85
C VAL A 631 38.16 15.68 -17.77
N HIS A 632 38.18 15.16 -16.55
CA HIS A 632 38.80 15.82 -15.41
C HIS A 632 40.26 16.19 -15.72
N GLY A 633 40.61 17.46 -15.53
CA GLY A 633 41.92 18.04 -15.79
C GLY A 633 42.20 18.45 -17.24
N LYS A 634 41.25 18.33 -18.17
CA LYS A 634 41.46 18.67 -19.60
C LYS A 634 40.51 19.74 -20.14
N SER A 635 39.24 19.39 -20.35
CA SER A 635 38.27 20.23 -21.05
C SER A 635 36.85 19.78 -20.76
N THR A 636 35.91 20.71 -20.83
CA THR A 636 34.48 20.41 -20.79
C THR A 636 33.83 20.88 -22.09
N THR A 637 32.92 20.07 -22.62
CA THR A 637 32.11 20.39 -23.79
C THR A 637 30.64 20.27 -23.39
N PHE A 638 29.95 21.40 -23.38
CA PHE A 638 28.49 21.44 -23.27
C PHE A 638 27.89 21.44 -24.66
N THR A 639 27.01 20.49 -24.96
CA THR A 639 26.33 20.43 -26.24
C THR A 639 24.84 20.47 -26.02
N PHE A 640 24.15 21.33 -26.75
CA PHE A 640 22.69 21.38 -26.76
C PHE A 640 22.18 21.55 -28.18
N PHE A 641 20.91 21.21 -28.39
CA PHE A 641 20.24 21.52 -29.64
C PHE A 641 18.88 22.14 -29.38
N VAL A 642 18.37 22.89 -30.35
CA VAL A 642 17.02 23.48 -30.34
C VAL A 642 16.33 23.24 -31.67
N ARG A 643 15.00 23.14 -31.64
CA ARG A 643 14.19 23.06 -32.87
C ARG A 643 14.01 24.45 -33.45
N ALA A 644 14.29 24.60 -34.74
CA ALA A 644 14.11 25.83 -35.49
C ALA A 644 13.38 25.53 -36.82
N LYS A 645 12.79 26.56 -37.42
CA LYS A 645 12.26 26.46 -38.79
C LYS A 645 13.08 27.30 -39.75
N ARG A 646 13.33 26.80 -40.95
CA ARG A 646 14.00 27.57 -42.00
C ARG A 646 13.11 28.72 -42.43
N PHE A 647 13.66 29.93 -42.47
CA PHE A 647 12.99 31.07 -43.11
C PHE A 647 13.55 31.26 -44.52
N ILE A 648 12.74 30.95 -45.51
CA ILE A 648 13.07 31.23 -46.91
C ILE A 648 12.66 32.67 -47.21
N THR A 649 13.64 33.55 -47.40
CA THR A 649 13.38 34.87 -47.97
C THR A 649 12.99 34.68 -49.44
N ASN A 650 11.70 34.73 -49.76
CA ASN A 650 11.25 34.91 -51.15
C ASN A 650 11.63 36.32 -51.59
N VAL A 651 12.88 36.51 -51.97
CA VAL A 651 13.34 37.72 -52.65
C VAL A 651 13.73 37.28 -54.05
N THR A 652 12.80 37.49 -54.98
CA THR A 652 13.09 37.63 -56.40
C THR A 652 14.20 38.66 -56.59
N ASP A 653 15.10 38.36 -57.51
CA ASP A 653 16.42 38.96 -57.82
C ASP A 653 16.53 40.49 -58.06
N GLU A 654 15.62 41.35 -57.58
CA GLU A 654 15.67 42.79 -57.95
C GLU A 654 16.12 43.76 -56.84
N ALA A 655 16.33 43.32 -55.60
CA ALA A 655 16.66 44.24 -54.48
C ALA A 655 18.16 44.29 -54.08
N LYS A 656 19.09 43.80 -54.92
CA LYS A 656 20.54 44.01 -54.70
C LYS A 656 21.02 45.41 -55.13
N ALA A 657 20.14 46.28 -55.63
CA ALA A 657 20.50 47.63 -56.04
C ALA A 657 19.55 48.68 -55.44
N LYS A 658 19.85 49.11 -54.19
CA LYS A 658 19.73 50.48 -53.67
C LYS A 658 19.77 50.42 -52.14
N ARG A 659 20.88 50.90 -51.56
CA ARG A 659 20.88 51.34 -50.16
C ARG A 659 20.02 52.60 -50.04
N PRO A 660 19.15 52.70 -49.03
CA PRO A 660 18.86 53.98 -48.40
C PRO A 660 19.35 54.00 -46.96
N VAL A 661 19.53 55.23 -46.50
CA VAL A 661 20.15 55.69 -45.26
C VAL A 661 19.24 55.42 -44.05
N LEU A 662 19.86 55.33 -42.86
CA LEU A 662 19.24 55.22 -41.54
C LEU A 662 18.00 56.11 -41.35
N HIS A 663 16.96 55.53 -40.76
CA HIS A 663 16.14 56.23 -39.78
C HIS A 663 16.01 55.39 -38.50
N SER A 664 16.41 56.00 -37.40
CA SER A 664 16.22 55.57 -36.02
C SER A 664 14.75 55.40 -35.68
N PHE A 665 14.38 54.35 -34.93
CA PHE A 665 13.53 54.50 -33.74
C PHE A 665 13.79 53.38 -32.73
N SER A 666 13.64 53.80 -31.48
CA SER A 666 13.94 53.15 -30.21
C SER A 666 12.89 52.11 -29.82
N SER A 667 13.35 50.98 -29.26
CA SER A 667 12.64 50.28 -28.19
C SER A 667 13.64 49.50 -27.33
N ALA A 668 13.35 49.53 -26.03
CA ALA A 668 14.30 49.53 -24.94
C ALA A 668 14.73 48.14 -24.45
N SER A 669 15.78 48.18 -23.61
CA SER A 669 16.23 47.14 -22.68
C SER A 669 17.09 46.00 -23.24
N ALA A 670 18.35 46.32 -23.56
CA ALA A 670 19.51 45.58 -23.07
C ALA A 670 20.78 46.14 -23.74
N SER A 671 21.52 47.00 -23.02
CA SER A 671 22.92 47.28 -23.34
C SER A 671 23.73 47.44 -22.05
N PRO A 672 24.89 46.77 -21.95
CA PRO A 672 25.89 47.05 -20.93
C PRO A 672 26.76 48.22 -21.42
N VAL A 673 26.91 49.26 -20.60
CA VAL A 673 27.82 50.38 -20.91
C VAL A 673 29.10 50.21 -20.10
N ALA A 674 30.21 49.99 -20.82
CA ALA A 674 31.56 50.17 -20.33
C ALA A 674 31.93 51.66 -20.39
N TYR A 675 32.48 52.22 -19.30
CA TYR A 675 33.08 53.55 -19.32
C TYR A 675 34.58 53.44 -19.59
N GLY A 676 35.02 54.04 -20.70
CA GLY A 676 36.41 54.31 -21.02
C GLY A 676 36.75 55.79 -20.79
N ARG A 677 37.94 56.03 -20.22
CA ARG A 677 38.59 57.32 -19.92
C ARG A 677 38.93 58.18 -21.15
N ARG A 678 39.17 59.47 -20.86
CA ARG A 678 39.83 60.58 -21.61
C ARG A 678 38.88 61.43 -22.45
N GLY A 679 38.92 62.76 -22.46
CA GLY A 679 39.77 63.77 -21.82
C GLY A 679 39.53 65.12 -22.52
N SER A 680 39.65 66.22 -21.77
CA SER A 680 39.97 67.61 -22.19
C SER A 680 39.17 68.28 -23.33
N VAL A 681 38.56 69.45 -23.06
CA VAL A 681 39.05 70.80 -23.47
C VAL A 681 37.95 71.87 -23.24
N GLN A 682 38.38 72.94 -22.55
CA GLN A 682 37.96 74.36 -22.50
C GLN A 682 36.51 74.80 -22.72
N LEU A 683 36.03 75.57 -21.76
CA LEU A 683 34.93 76.54 -21.90
C LEU A 683 35.44 77.94 -21.59
N THR A 684 35.33 78.83 -22.58
CA THR A 684 35.47 80.28 -22.46
C THR A 684 34.12 80.91 -22.13
N SER A 685 34.15 81.78 -21.11
CA SER A 685 33.37 83.01 -20.90
C SER A 685 32.04 83.20 -21.64
N SER A 686 30.96 83.53 -20.91
CA SER A 686 30.62 84.93 -20.58
C SER A 686 29.16 85.10 -20.09
N SER A 687 29.02 85.85 -18.99
CA SER A 687 28.01 86.89 -18.73
C SER A 687 26.60 86.55 -18.19
N GLY A 688 26.31 87.18 -17.04
CA GLY A 688 25.00 87.68 -16.60
C GLY A 688 24.27 86.78 -15.59
N ALA A 689 23.70 87.24 -14.48
CA ALA A 689 23.65 88.51 -13.75
C ALA A 689 22.80 88.26 -12.50
N MET A 690 23.12 88.96 -11.40
CA MET A 690 22.21 89.36 -10.30
C MET A 690 21.62 88.22 -9.43
N GLU A 691 21.49 88.31 -8.10
CA GLU A 691 21.45 89.42 -7.16
C GLU A 691 21.58 88.79 -5.75
N ASP A 692 22.43 89.38 -4.91
CA ASP A 692 22.09 89.83 -3.54
C ASP A 692 21.55 88.83 -2.48
N GLU A 693 21.91 88.88 -1.20
CA GLU A 693 22.46 89.96 -0.39
C GLU A 693 22.95 89.38 0.97
N HIS A 694 23.92 90.09 1.55
CA HIS A 694 24.14 90.32 2.99
C HIS A 694 24.78 89.22 3.86
N SER A 695 26.06 89.38 4.23
CA SER A 695 26.63 90.31 5.25
C SER A 695 26.53 89.68 6.66
N SER A 696 27.47 89.79 7.58
CA SER A 696 28.77 90.44 7.60
C SER A 696 29.48 89.99 8.88
N GLN A 697 30.79 89.84 8.79
CA GLN A 697 31.80 90.41 9.69
C GLN A 697 31.64 90.19 11.21
N THR A 698 32.68 89.63 11.84
CA THR A 698 33.77 90.44 12.41
C THR A 698 34.77 89.58 13.17
N THR A 699 36.01 89.65 12.69
CA THR A 699 37.30 89.49 13.36
C THR A 699 37.46 90.44 14.59
N PRO A 700 38.62 90.55 15.28
CA PRO A 700 39.81 89.66 15.39
C PRO A 700 40.38 89.57 16.85
N VAL A 701 41.55 88.93 16.99
CA VAL A 701 42.77 89.44 17.70
C VAL A 701 43.34 88.54 18.84
N ASN A 702 44.59 88.10 18.59
CA ASN A 702 45.74 87.85 19.49
C ASN A 702 45.67 86.77 20.60
N ARG A 703 46.78 86.17 21.07
CA ARG A 703 48.20 86.05 20.67
C ARG A 703 48.84 85.15 21.75
N ALA A 704 49.59 84.16 21.31
CA ALA A 704 50.80 83.59 21.89
C ALA A 704 50.85 83.02 23.35
N THR A 705 51.55 81.88 23.39
CA THR A 705 52.67 81.51 24.31
C THR A 705 52.43 80.88 25.69
N GLN A 706 53.24 79.82 25.88
CA GLN A 706 53.92 79.33 27.10
C GLN A 706 53.25 78.24 27.97
N SER A 707 53.77 77.02 27.76
CA SER A 707 54.59 76.24 28.71
C SER A 707 54.18 76.17 30.19
N SER A 708 53.97 74.91 30.61
CA SER A 708 54.57 74.25 31.79
C SER A 708 53.64 73.77 32.91
N LYS A 709 53.69 72.44 33.07
CA LYS A 709 53.88 71.67 34.31
C LYS A 709 52.69 71.40 35.26
N THR A 710 52.56 70.09 35.48
CA THR A 710 52.28 69.37 36.73
C THR A 710 50.84 69.31 37.25
N ARG A 711 50.21 68.15 37.01
CA ARG A 711 49.46 67.45 38.05
C ARG A 711 49.57 65.92 37.88
N LYS A 712 50.00 65.26 38.95
CA LYS A 712 50.09 63.80 39.11
C LYS A 712 48.69 63.16 39.18
N PRO A 713 48.58 61.84 38.95
CA PRO A 713 47.39 61.20 38.41
C PRO A 713 46.35 60.87 39.48
N SER A 714 45.07 60.96 39.11
CA SER A 714 44.01 60.23 39.80
C SER A 714 43.59 59.05 38.92
N LYS A 715 43.45 57.89 39.56
CA LYS A 715 43.17 56.60 38.95
C LYS A 715 41.81 56.62 38.25
N THR A 716 41.79 56.43 36.93
CA THR A 716 40.65 55.84 36.22
C THR A 716 41.20 54.79 35.25
N SER A 717 40.56 53.62 35.31
CA SER A 717 40.90 52.34 34.69
C SER A 717 41.17 52.43 33.19
N SER A 718 42.24 51.78 32.76
CA SER A 718 42.59 51.49 31.37
C SER A 718 41.46 50.77 30.62
N SER A 719 40.89 51.38 29.57
CA SER A 719 40.11 50.65 28.57
C SER A 719 41.05 49.82 27.71
N GLY A 720 41.13 48.52 27.96
CA GLY A 720 41.96 47.59 27.19
C GLY A 720 41.49 47.46 25.74
N LEU A 721 42.42 47.26 24.81
CA LEU A 721 42.12 46.89 23.43
C LEU A 721 41.47 45.49 23.39
N LEU A 722 40.36 45.34 22.67
CA LEU A 722 39.70 44.04 22.45
C LEU A 722 40.41 43.24 21.34
N HIS A 723 40.73 41.98 21.62
CA HIS A 723 41.25 41.00 20.68
C HIS A 723 40.12 40.07 20.19
N VAL A 724 39.84 40.15 18.89
CA VAL A 724 38.69 39.50 18.24
C VAL A 724 39.18 38.50 17.21
N LEU A 725 38.71 37.26 17.28
CA LEU A 725 38.89 36.29 16.20
C LEU A 725 37.65 36.29 15.31
N VAL A 726 37.83 36.59 14.02
CA VAL A 726 36.77 36.50 13.00
C VAL A 726 36.95 35.20 12.23
N VAL A 727 35.94 34.34 12.30
CA VAL A 727 35.89 33.07 11.56
C VAL A 727 34.77 33.17 10.53
N GLU A 728 35.16 33.34 9.27
CA GLU A 728 34.26 33.60 8.12
C GLU A 728 34.91 33.01 6.87
N ASP A 729 34.12 32.32 6.04
CA ASP A 729 34.64 31.60 4.86
C ASP A 729 34.78 32.50 3.63
N ASN A 730 34.01 33.59 3.56
CA ASN A 730 34.07 34.57 2.51
C ASN A 730 35.18 35.60 2.76
N LEU A 731 36.25 35.52 1.98
CA LEU A 731 37.42 36.42 2.06
C LEU A 731 37.07 37.91 1.92
N ILE A 732 36.01 38.25 1.18
CA ILE A 732 35.56 39.64 1.05
C ILE A 732 34.99 40.10 2.39
N ASN A 733 34.02 39.36 2.94
CA ASN A 733 33.41 39.66 4.23
C ASN A 733 34.47 39.73 5.35
N GLN A 734 35.39 38.77 5.36
CA GLN A 734 36.51 38.71 6.30
C GLN A 734 37.39 39.97 6.20
N LYS A 735 37.79 40.38 4.98
CA LYS A 735 38.61 41.56 4.75
C LYS A 735 37.91 42.83 5.24
N VAL A 736 36.65 43.02 4.86
CA VAL A 736 35.93 44.25 5.22
C VAL A 736 35.60 44.29 6.72
N MET A 737 35.18 43.16 7.33
CA MET A 737 34.94 43.07 8.78
C MET A 737 36.21 43.35 9.57
N SER A 738 37.36 42.83 9.12
CA SER A 738 38.64 43.07 9.77
C SER A 738 39.06 44.54 9.73
N GLN A 739 38.84 45.23 8.61
CA GLN A 739 39.20 46.64 8.46
C GLN A 739 38.34 47.53 9.35
N GLN A 740 37.05 47.25 9.44
CA GLN A 740 36.12 48.01 10.27
C GLN A 740 36.34 47.77 11.78
N LEU A 741 36.56 46.53 12.21
CA LEU A 741 36.89 46.23 13.62
C LEU A 741 38.21 46.87 14.05
N ARG A 742 39.23 46.88 13.17
CA ARG A 742 40.49 47.61 13.43
C ARG A 742 40.27 49.11 13.57
N ARG A 743 39.40 49.71 12.75
CA ARG A 743 39.01 51.13 12.88
C ARG A 743 38.25 51.42 14.18
N ALA A 744 37.47 50.46 14.68
CA ALA A 744 36.79 50.55 15.96
C ALA A 744 37.72 50.34 17.18
N GLY A 745 39.03 50.18 16.97
CA GLY A 745 40.04 50.03 18.03
C GLY A 745 40.25 48.60 18.51
N CYS A 746 39.81 47.59 17.75
CA CYS A 746 40.00 46.17 18.07
C CYS A 746 41.23 45.58 17.34
N VAL A 747 41.91 44.64 17.97
CA VAL A 747 42.92 43.79 17.33
C VAL A 747 42.21 42.58 16.72
N VAL A 748 42.34 42.39 15.41
CA VAL A 748 41.61 41.34 14.70
C VAL A 748 42.53 40.21 14.26
N HIS A 749 42.12 38.98 14.52
CA HIS A 749 42.69 37.73 14.02
C HIS A 749 41.69 37.07 13.06
N LEU A 750 42.19 36.32 12.08
CA LEU A 750 41.39 35.77 10.98
C LEU A 750 41.52 34.26 10.90
N ALA A 751 40.41 33.58 10.64
CA ALA A 751 40.33 32.17 10.30
C ALA A 751 39.26 31.94 9.22
N ASN A 752 39.48 30.96 8.36
CA ASN A 752 38.62 30.68 7.20
C ASN A 752 37.55 29.60 7.45
N HIS A 753 37.68 28.82 8.54
CA HIS A 753 36.77 27.73 8.92
C HIS A 753 37.02 27.25 10.36
N GLY A 754 36.17 26.33 10.86
CA GLY A 754 36.24 25.81 12.23
C GLY A 754 37.58 25.16 12.62
N GLU A 755 38.22 24.38 11.74
CA GLU A 755 39.52 23.77 12.08
C GLU A 755 40.66 24.80 12.27
N GLU A 756 40.69 25.86 11.45
CA GLU A 756 41.64 26.96 11.62
C GLU A 756 41.36 27.72 12.92
N CYS A 757 40.08 27.90 13.28
CA CYS A 757 39.68 28.45 14.57
C CYS A 757 40.21 27.61 15.74
N LEU A 758 40.00 26.29 15.72
CA LEU A 758 40.50 25.37 16.74
C LEU A 758 42.04 25.34 16.84
N SER A 759 42.73 25.48 15.71
CA SER A 759 44.20 25.55 15.65
C SER A 759 44.74 26.89 16.14
N PHE A 760 43.99 27.98 15.90
CA PHE A 760 44.32 29.29 16.43
C PHE A 760 44.12 29.34 17.94
N LEU A 761 43.00 28.82 18.45
CA LEU A 761 42.68 28.76 19.89
C LEU A 761 43.78 28.09 20.71
N GLN A 762 44.43 27.04 20.19
CA GLN A 762 45.58 26.39 20.83
C GLN A 762 46.74 27.34 21.13
N LYS A 763 46.93 28.38 20.31
CA LYS A 763 48.01 29.37 20.45
C LYS A 763 47.61 30.58 21.31
N THR A 764 46.39 30.60 21.82
CA THR A 764 45.83 31.76 22.55
C THR A 764 45.89 31.57 24.06
N THR A 765 45.70 32.68 24.80
CA THR A 765 45.65 32.76 26.28
C THR A 765 44.77 31.71 26.96
N PHE A 766 43.87 31.06 26.24
CA PHE A 766 43.01 29.97 26.70
C PHE A 766 43.69 28.58 26.75
N CYS A 767 44.82 28.38 26.04
CA CYS A 767 45.57 27.11 25.99
C CYS A 767 47.08 27.32 26.18
N GLU A 768 47.69 28.25 25.43
CA GLU A 768 49.12 28.59 25.46
C GLU A 768 49.29 30.12 25.55
N SER A 769 50.17 30.63 26.42
CA SER A 769 50.22 32.07 26.78
C SER A 769 50.78 33.04 25.70
N ALA A 770 50.80 32.67 24.41
CA ALA A 770 51.47 33.43 23.36
C ALA A 770 50.62 34.56 22.73
N THR A 771 49.29 34.41 22.64
CA THR A 771 48.43 35.38 21.93
C THR A 771 47.15 35.69 22.72
N ARG A 772 46.88 36.96 23.02
CA ARG A 772 45.65 37.37 23.71
C ARG A 772 44.44 37.25 22.79
N LEU A 773 43.35 36.66 23.29
CA LEU A 773 42.05 36.58 22.64
C LEU A 773 40.96 36.86 23.68
N ASP A 774 40.02 37.77 23.37
CA ASP A 774 38.93 38.12 24.28
C ASP A 774 37.56 37.58 23.77
N ILE A 775 37.34 37.45 22.46
CA ILE A 775 36.07 36.97 21.90
C ILE A 775 36.19 36.38 20.48
N VAL A 776 35.34 35.43 20.15
CA VAL A 776 35.23 34.82 18.81
C VAL A 776 33.92 35.22 18.14
N LEU A 777 34.00 35.75 16.92
CA LEU A 777 32.87 35.89 16.00
C LEU A 777 32.89 34.70 15.05
N LEU A 778 31.90 33.83 15.17
CA LEU A 778 31.87 32.55 14.46
C LEU A 778 30.69 32.48 13.49
N ASP A 779 30.96 32.42 12.20
CA ASP A 779 29.91 32.16 11.22
C ASP A 779 29.35 30.74 11.37
N LEU A 780 28.02 30.58 11.33
CA LEU A 780 27.39 29.26 11.50
C LEU A 780 27.58 28.38 10.26
N GLU A 781 27.47 28.99 9.08
CA GLU A 781 27.46 28.29 7.80
C GLU A 781 28.85 28.35 7.15
N MET A 782 29.78 27.56 7.69
CA MET A 782 31.14 27.46 7.16
C MET A 782 31.45 26.07 6.62
N PRO A 783 32.11 25.97 5.47
CA PRO A 783 32.52 24.68 4.90
C PRO A 783 33.80 24.11 5.54
N THR A 784 34.00 22.78 5.40
CA THR A 784 35.02 21.95 6.08
C THR A 784 34.63 21.58 7.52
N MET A 785 34.47 22.57 8.38
CA MET A 785 33.90 22.42 9.74
C MET A 785 32.98 23.61 9.98
N ASP A 786 31.70 23.33 10.16
CA ASP A 786 30.66 24.32 10.39
C ASP A 786 30.74 24.92 11.79
N GLY A 787 30.07 26.05 12.01
CA GLY A 787 30.11 26.76 13.28
C GLY A 787 29.58 25.90 14.43
N LEU A 788 28.54 25.10 14.17
CA LEU A 788 27.92 24.19 15.15
C LEU A 788 28.86 23.07 15.60
N THR A 789 29.58 22.42 14.68
CA THR A 789 30.56 21.40 15.06
C THR A 789 31.78 22.04 15.71
N CYS A 790 32.20 23.22 15.24
CA CYS A 790 33.32 23.96 15.83
C CYS A 790 33.06 24.31 17.30
N ILE A 791 31.89 24.87 17.64
CA ILE A 791 31.58 25.22 19.04
C ILE A 791 31.46 23.99 19.93
N ARG A 792 30.88 22.88 19.44
CA ARG A 792 30.84 21.61 20.18
C ARG A 792 32.24 21.14 20.53
N HIS A 793 33.19 21.24 19.60
CA HIS A 793 34.60 20.92 19.88
C HIS A 793 35.26 21.89 20.85
N ILE A 794 34.96 23.19 20.79
CA ILE A 794 35.45 24.18 21.76
C ILE A 794 34.96 23.82 23.17
N ARG A 795 33.65 23.58 23.33
CA ARG A 795 33.02 23.22 24.62
C ARG A 795 33.50 21.86 25.13
N GLN A 796 33.68 20.88 24.24
CA GLN A 796 34.28 19.59 24.60
C GLN A 796 35.70 19.76 25.16
N ARG A 797 36.55 20.59 24.51
CA ARG A 797 37.92 20.85 24.98
C ARG A 797 37.97 21.61 26.30
N GLN A 798 36.95 22.43 26.60
CA GLN A 798 36.79 23.08 27.89
C GLN A 798 36.41 22.06 28.99
N ALA A 799 35.47 21.16 28.70
CA ALA A 799 35.09 20.09 29.64
C ALA A 799 36.25 19.11 29.92
N GLU A 800 37.12 18.86 28.94
CA GLU A 800 38.32 18.04 29.06
C GLU A 800 39.51 18.77 29.72
N GLY A 801 39.34 20.04 30.11
CA GLY A 801 40.38 20.85 30.76
C GLY A 801 41.56 21.24 29.86
N ARG A 802 41.42 21.09 28.54
CA ARG A 802 42.45 21.50 27.55
C ARG A 802 42.39 22.99 27.24
N ILE A 803 41.25 23.62 27.49
CA ILE A 803 41.04 25.07 27.48
C ILE A 803 40.81 25.49 28.93
N SER A 804 41.58 26.46 29.42
CA SER A 804 41.64 26.82 30.85
C SER A 804 40.50 27.68 31.37
N ALA A 805 39.69 28.30 30.48
CA ALA A 805 38.63 29.23 30.86
C ALA A 805 37.47 29.23 29.85
N HIS A 806 36.36 29.91 30.17
CA HIS A 806 35.24 30.03 29.23
C HIS A 806 35.60 30.90 28.03
N VAL A 807 35.51 30.37 26.79
CA VAL A 807 35.74 31.17 25.57
C VAL A 807 34.43 31.83 25.14
N PRO A 808 34.32 33.17 25.12
CA PRO A 808 33.14 33.88 24.63
C PRO A 808 32.99 33.72 23.11
N VAL A 809 31.84 33.23 22.65
CA VAL A 809 31.55 33.03 21.23
C VAL A 809 30.20 33.65 20.86
N ILE A 810 30.23 34.58 19.90
CA ILE A 810 29.04 35.10 19.23
C ILE A 810 28.88 34.38 17.90
N ALA A 811 27.77 33.66 17.75
CA ALA A 811 27.37 33.10 16.48
C ALA A 811 26.90 34.21 15.55
N VAL A 812 27.44 34.20 14.34
CA VAL A 812 27.01 35.09 13.28
C VAL A 812 26.19 34.25 12.31
N THR A 813 24.90 34.55 12.19
CA THR A 813 23.97 33.77 11.36
C THR A 813 23.30 34.62 10.30
N ALA A 814 23.02 33.99 9.17
CA ALA A 814 22.19 34.55 8.15
C ALA A 814 20.70 34.47 8.55
N ASN A 815 20.27 33.47 9.31
CA ASN A 815 18.85 33.20 9.58
C ASN A 815 18.42 33.61 10.99
N ALA A 816 17.37 34.43 11.09
CA ALA A 816 16.82 34.92 12.36
C ALA A 816 15.68 34.02 12.93
N ARG A 817 15.44 32.84 12.34
CA ARG A 817 14.40 31.92 12.81
C ARG A 817 14.74 31.41 14.21
N SER A 818 13.73 31.36 15.07
CA SER A 818 13.85 30.94 16.48
C SER A 818 14.51 29.57 16.62
N GLU A 819 14.19 28.62 15.74
CA GLU A 819 14.75 27.26 15.75
C GLU A 819 16.27 27.24 15.52
N GLN A 820 16.80 28.05 14.60
CA GLN A 820 18.26 28.09 14.38
C GLN A 820 18.99 28.82 15.51
N ILE A 821 18.37 29.85 16.09
CA ILE A 821 18.92 30.52 17.27
C ILE A 821 18.98 29.53 18.43
N SER A 822 17.92 28.75 18.69
CA SER A 822 17.94 27.71 19.73
C SER A 822 19.00 26.65 19.45
N VAL A 823 19.13 26.18 18.21
CA VAL A 823 20.15 25.17 17.85
C VAL A 823 21.58 25.69 18.07
N ALA A 824 21.85 26.97 17.79
CA ALA A 824 23.15 27.58 18.03
C ALA A 824 23.47 27.71 19.53
N ILE A 825 22.49 28.14 20.33
CA ILE A 825 22.64 28.24 21.79
C ILE A 825 22.79 26.85 22.42
N ASP A 826 21.97 25.87 22.02
CA ASP A 826 22.03 24.48 22.49
C ASP A 826 23.36 23.80 22.14
N ALA A 827 23.98 24.19 21.02
CA ALA A 827 25.31 23.72 20.64
C ALA A 827 26.44 24.33 21.50
N GLY A 828 26.13 25.39 22.26
CA GLY A 828 27.03 26.01 23.22
C GLY A 828 27.50 27.43 22.88
N MET A 829 26.85 28.13 21.94
CA MET A 829 27.14 29.55 21.67
C MET A 829 26.58 30.44 22.77
N ASP A 830 27.22 31.57 23.06
CA ASP A 830 26.80 32.45 24.17
C ASP A 830 25.83 33.54 23.70
N SER A 831 25.93 33.97 22.44
CA SER A 831 25.00 34.93 21.83
C SER A 831 24.93 34.75 20.32
N VAL A 832 23.88 35.26 19.69
CA VAL A 832 23.63 35.15 18.24
C VAL A 832 23.35 36.53 17.66
N VAL A 833 24.04 36.88 16.58
CA VAL A 833 23.86 38.12 15.81
C VAL A 833 23.47 37.77 14.37
N THR A 834 22.44 38.43 13.87
CA THR A 834 21.91 38.20 12.52
C THR A 834 22.56 39.14 11.49
N LYS A 835 23.03 38.59 10.36
CA LYS A 835 23.51 39.32 9.19
C LYS A 835 22.32 39.93 8.40
N PRO A 836 22.40 41.19 7.93
CA PRO A 836 23.50 42.15 8.06
C PRO A 836 23.47 42.91 9.40
N PHE A 837 24.64 43.23 9.95
CA PHE A 837 24.81 44.00 11.18
C PHE A 837 25.84 45.12 10.98
N ARG A 838 25.79 46.14 11.86
CA ARG A 838 26.73 47.27 11.85
C ARG A 838 27.78 47.12 12.95
N ILE A 839 29.04 47.40 12.63
CA ILE A 839 30.15 47.31 13.61
C ILE A 839 29.96 48.22 14.84
N PRO A 840 29.42 49.45 14.73
CA PRO A 840 29.07 50.26 15.89
C PRO A 840 28.06 49.63 16.85
N GLU A 841 27.22 48.71 16.39
CA GLU A 841 26.23 47.98 17.20
C GLU A 841 26.82 46.66 17.75
N LEU A 842 27.72 46.03 16.99
CA LEU A 842 28.37 44.78 17.37
C LEU A 842 29.39 44.97 18.52
N VAL A 843 30.20 46.02 18.49
CA VAL A 843 31.27 46.25 19.50
C VAL A 843 30.70 46.39 20.92
N PRO A 844 29.60 47.12 21.18
CA PRO A 844 28.93 47.12 22.48
C PRO A 844 28.44 45.73 22.92
N GLN A 845 27.86 44.93 22.02
CA GLN A 845 27.39 43.58 22.35
C GLN A 845 28.55 42.66 22.74
N MET A 846 29.68 42.75 22.04
CA MET A 846 30.90 42.01 22.38
C MET A 846 31.41 42.36 23.78
N ARG A 847 31.42 43.67 24.12
CA ARG A 847 31.84 44.14 25.45
C ARG A 847 30.90 43.67 26.56
N ASN A 848 29.59 43.72 26.33
CA ASN A 848 28.59 43.27 27.30
C ASN A 848 28.72 41.76 27.56
N LEU A 849 28.87 40.96 26.51
CA LEU A 849 29.02 39.50 26.65
C LEU A 849 30.26 39.12 27.46
N ILE A 850 31.40 39.76 27.20
CA ILE A 850 32.63 39.52 27.97
C ILE A 850 32.38 39.87 29.45
N HIS A 851 31.72 40.99 29.73
CA HIS A 851 31.43 41.40 31.10
C HIS A 851 30.48 40.44 31.83
N GLU A 852 29.46 39.92 31.15
CA GLU A 852 28.52 38.93 31.70
C GLU A 852 29.22 37.62 32.06
N ILE A 853 30.12 37.13 31.19
CA ILE A 853 30.88 35.91 31.41
C ILE A 853 31.90 36.09 32.55
N GLU A 854 32.63 37.22 32.58
CA GLU A 854 33.55 37.53 33.69
C GLU A 854 32.81 37.56 35.03
N MET A 855 31.60 38.14 35.10
CA MET A 855 30.79 38.17 36.33
C MET A 855 30.28 36.80 36.77
N GLN A 856 30.02 35.89 35.84
CA GLN A 856 29.61 34.51 36.14
C GLN A 856 30.78 33.68 36.70
N ASP A 857 31.99 33.85 36.17
CA ASP A 857 33.20 33.18 36.67
C ASP A 857 33.64 33.68 38.07
N PHE A 858 33.26 34.90 38.47
CA PHE A 858 33.49 35.42 39.83
C PHE A 858 32.44 34.95 40.86
N SER A 859 31.32 34.39 40.41
CA SER A 859 30.20 33.97 41.27
C SER A 859 30.20 32.46 41.58
N GLN A 860 31.11 31.68 40.97
CA GLN A 860 31.41 30.28 41.27
C GLN A 860 32.70 30.19 42.09
#